data_AF-A0A3L6ZPD4-F1
#
_entry.id   AF-A0A3L6ZPD4-F1
#
_cell.length_a   1.000
_cell.length_b   1.000
_cell.length_c   1.000
_cell.angle_alpha   90.00
_cell.angle_beta   90.00
_cell.angle_gamma   90.00
#
_symmetry.space_group_name_H-M   'P 1'
#
loop_
_entity.id
_entity.type
_entity.pdbx_description
1 polymer ?
#
loop_
_entity_poly.entity_id
_entity_poly.type
_entity_poly.pdbx_seq_one_letter_code
_entity_poly.pdbx_strand_id
1 'polypeptide(L)'
;MSSSSQHGQSPVLAWKIATIFLSILMIAAIAFFFFFTQKISDGAQRLDDGASLAAAGSGELSDGATAVDEGAGTLAEGAESAAAGAEKLETGAVSAAAGGDKVATGARSAADGALTLSNGATSAAAGAQKLAAGAEKAATGGTTLANGAATASSGAGRVAAGSSDLSAGASSLYSGLNGKVAPGATQVSDGVDKIKAAVEGKLAPGAAQVSGGVDKIKAAVEEKLSPGASQVADGVQKITVAVQTKLSPGATQLAQGAASVHSGVVALSDGANTLAAGTGQLAPAAAALNANLPTITTGAGNVADGATTVATSLDTLIAGLKLQGASPSLIGTLEQISDGADKVAAGSGQVSGGLTQLAPAAKGMASFAAVNTGAQSLAAGLGATAPIEGALPNGGLLYASNVPALATGAGQLAAGLGTTAPTAGLESGGLLYAANLPALTAGSGQVAAGLGTTAPIADVLPTGGLLYAANLPTLSAGAGQVAAGLGATAPIKDVLPTGGLLYAANLPALSDGAAQLDSGIRTELLPGSVLLRNGAATLATGAGDLSTGVNKLFAGSTSLNAGLSTLLTGSQSLSEGNTKLAVGASTLSTGTETLAEGSATLNAGLATLSAGSTALAEGTTELAEGAGTLSEGTTTLSDGAATLAAGNTEISDGTTELHSGAAAFSFAELTSSPMLWVILLLVVLAVAGLLIRRMIVTTRQEATDAV
;
A
#
# COMPACT_ATOMS: atom_id res chain seq x y z
N MET A 1 -144.96 -36.52 145.14
CA MET A 1 -145.62 -37.23 144.01
C MET A 1 -144.65 -37.24 142.83
N SER A 2 -144.85 -38.11 141.84
CA SER A 2 -143.77 -38.58 140.95
C SER A 2 -143.58 -37.77 139.67
N SER A 3 -142.31 -37.50 139.33
CA SER A 3 -141.70 -37.70 138.00
C SER A 3 -140.19 -37.37 138.11
N SER A 4 -139.19 -38.17 137.72
CA SER A 4 -138.99 -39.08 136.57
C SER A 4 -138.60 -38.38 135.26
N SER A 5 -137.32 -38.02 135.14
CA SER A 5 -136.65 -37.69 133.88
C SER A 5 -135.23 -38.27 133.86
N GLN A 6 -134.89 -39.04 132.82
CA GLN A 6 -133.50 -39.46 132.56
C GLN A 6 -132.71 -38.32 131.93
N HIS A 7 -131.40 -38.23 132.18
CA HIS A 7 -130.39 -37.83 131.18
C HIS A 7 -128.96 -38.15 131.67
N GLY A 8 -128.00 -38.21 130.74
CA GLY A 8 -126.55 -38.24 131.02
C GLY A 8 -125.86 -39.61 130.99
N GLN A 9 -125.35 -40.04 129.83
CA GLN A 9 -124.30 -41.07 129.75
C GLN A 9 -122.89 -40.46 129.84
N SER A 10 -121.90 -41.30 130.17
CA SER A 10 -120.60 -40.92 130.73
C SER A 10 -119.65 -40.14 129.78
N PRO A 11 -118.89 -39.14 130.28
CA PRO A 11 -117.83 -38.47 129.52
C PRO A 11 -116.56 -39.32 129.30
N VAL A 12 -116.46 -40.50 129.92
CA VAL A 12 -115.22 -41.30 130.01
C VAL A 12 -114.81 -41.94 128.66
N LEU A 13 -115.78 -42.27 127.79
CA LEU A 13 -115.49 -42.97 126.53
C LEU A 13 -114.87 -42.05 125.47
N ALA A 14 -115.45 -40.86 125.27
CA ALA A 14 -114.95 -39.86 124.33
C ALA A 14 -113.50 -39.45 124.63
N TRP A 15 -113.14 -39.41 125.91
CA TRP A 15 -111.80 -39.06 126.36
C TRP A 15 -110.75 -40.13 126.03
N LYS A 16 -111.07 -41.42 126.18
CA LYS A 16 -110.18 -42.52 125.76
C LYS A 16 -109.96 -42.52 124.24
N ILE A 17 -111.02 -42.23 123.47
CA ILE A 17 -110.94 -42.07 122.02
C ILE A 17 -110.01 -40.89 121.67
N ALA A 18 -110.13 -39.76 122.35
CA ALA A 18 -109.24 -38.60 122.15
C ALA A 18 -107.77 -38.92 122.46
N THR A 19 -107.47 -39.69 123.52
CA THR A 19 -106.08 -40.13 123.81
C THR A 19 -105.54 -41.04 122.71
N ILE A 20 -106.33 -42.02 122.25
CA ILE A 20 -105.93 -42.94 121.18
C ILE A 20 -105.70 -42.18 119.86
N PHE A 21 -106.58 -41.24 119.51
CA PHE A 21 -106.40 -40.37 118.34
C PHE A 21 -105.15 -39.51 118.45
N LEU A 22 -104.84 -38.94 119.63
CA LEU A 22 -103.63 -38.16 119.84
C LEU A 22 -102.36 -39.02 119.72
N SER A 23 -102.37 -40.26 120.23
CA SER A 23 -101.27 -41.21 120.06
C SER A 23 -101.10 -41.62 118.58
N ILE A 24 -102.18 -41.90 117.86
CA ILE A 24 -102.13 -42.22 116.42
C ILE A 24 -101.65 -41.01 115.61
N LEU A 25 -102.12 -39.79 115.93
CA LEU A 25 -101.66 -38.56 115.30
C LEU A 25 -100.17 -38.32 115.55
N MET A 26 -99.67 -38.59 116.77
CA MET A 26 -98.26 -38.44 117.10
C MET A 26 -97.40 -39.51 116.39
N ILE A 27 -97.85 -40.76 116.34
CA ILE A 27 -97.18 -41.83 115.57
C ILE A 27 -97.17 -41.49 114.07
N ALA A 28 -98.26 -40.95 113.53
CA ALA A 28 -98.34 -40.50 112.14
C ALA A 28 -97.43 -39.29 111.87
N ALA A 29 -97.33 -38.34 112.80
CA ALA A 29 -96.41 -37.20 112.70
C ALA A 29 -94.94 -37.64 112.79
N ILE A 30 -94.61 -38.62 113.64
CA ILE A 30 -93.28 -39.24 113.73
C ILE A 30 -92.95 -40.02 112.45
N ALA A 31 -93.88 -40.83 111.94
CA ALA A 31 -93.69 -41.58 110.70
C ALA A 31 -93.56 -40.66 109.48
N PHE A 32 -94.33 -39.57 109.43
CA PHE A 32 -94.20 -38.51 108.43
C PHE A 32 -92.85 -37.81 108.54
N PHE A 33 -92.41 -37.45 109.77
CA PHE A 33 -91.09 -36.86 110.01
C PHE A 33 -89.97 -37.77 109.52
N PHE A 34 -89.97 -39.06 109.87
CA PHE A 34 -88.94 -40.00 109.40
C PHE A 34 -89.00 -40.26 107.90
N PHE A 35 -90.18 -40.35 107.29
CA PHE A 35 -90.32 -40.43 105.83
C PHE A 35 -89.78 -39.15 105.15
N PHE A 36 -90.00 -37.99 105.75
CA PHE A 36 -89.55 -36.70 105.26
C PHE A 36 -88.03 -36.51 105.44
N THR A 37 -87.44 -36.93 106.56
CA THR A 37 -85.98 -36.90 106.75
C THR A 37 -85.25 -37.94 105.89
N GLN A 38 -85.84 -39.12 105.64
CA GLN A 38 -85.32 -40.04 104.61
C GLN A 38 -85.38 -39.39 103.22
N LYS A 39 -86.51 -38.76 102.85
CA LYS A 39 -86.63 -38.01 101.58
C LYS A 39 -85.61 -36.88 101.43
N ILE A 40 -85.26 -36.19 102.52
CA ILE A 40 -84.19 -35.20 102.55
C ILE A 40 -82.82 -35.85 102.45
N SER A 41 -82.57 -36.95 103.17
CA SER A 41 -81.30 -37.68 103.18
C SER A 41 -80.96 -38.28 101.80
N ASP A 42 -81.92 -38.96 101.16
CA ASP A 42 -81.84 -39.45 99.78
C ASP A 42 -81.64 -38.31 98.77
N GLY A 43 -82.30 -37.16 99.01
CA GLY A 43 -82.23 -35.98 98.15
C GLY A 43 -80.90 -35.26 98.24
N ALA A 44 -80.35 -35.14 99.45
CA ALA A 44 -79.04 -34.57 99.73
C ALA A 44 -77.94 -35.47 99.17
N GLN A 45 -77.99 -36.79 99.40
CA GLN A 45 -77.00 -37.71 98.86
C GLN A 45 -76.98 -37.71 97.31
N ARG A 46 -78.16 -37.67 96.67
CA ARG A 46 -78.21 -37.58 95.20
C ARG A 46 -77.78 -36.21 94.65
N LEU A 47 -77.78 -35.17 95.47
CA LEU A 47 -77.23 -33.86 95.11
C LEU A 47 -75.72 -33.83 95.34
N ASP A 48 -75.22 -34.48 96.38
CA ASP A 48 -73.80 -34.73 96.66
C ASP A 48 -73.14 -35.57 95.54
N ASP A 49 -73.72 -36.72 95.18
CA ASP A 49 -73.32 -37.55 94.03
C ASP A 49 -73.19 -36.71 92.75
N GLY A 50 -74.19 -35.84 92.49
CA GLY A 50 -74.25 -34.99 91.31
C GLY A 50 -73.28 -33.80 91.38
N ALA A 51 -73.06 -33.23 92.56
CA ALA A 51 -72.13 -32.14 92.80
C ALA A 51 -70.69 -32.63 92.61
N SER A 52 -70.34 -33.76 93.23
CA SER A 52 -69.06 -34.46 93.06
C SER A 52 -68.80 -34.87 91.61
N LEU A 53 -69.79 -35.42 90.89
CA LEU A 53 -69.62 -35.79 89.47
C LEU A 53 -69.34 -34.56 88.59
N ALA A 54 -70.03 -33.44 88.82
CA ALA A 54 -69.80 -32.21 88.08
C ALA A 54 -68.56 -31.43 88.54
N ALA A 55 -68.09 -31.62 89.79
CA ALA A 55 -66.76 -31.17 90.22
C ALA A 55 -65.66 -31.92 89.45
N ALA A 56 -65.76 -33.25 89.37
CA ALA A 56 -64.82 -34.08 88.61
C ALA A 56 -64.78 -33.70 87.12
N GLY A 57 -65.94 -33.58 86.47
CA GLY A 57 -66.01 -33.13 85.06
C GLY A 57 -65.55 -31.69 84.83
N SER A 58 -65.61 -30.82 85.85
CA SER A 58 -65.01 -29.48 85.79
C SER A 58 -63.48 -29.52 85.98
N GLY A 59 -62.97 -30.48 86.75
CA GLY A 59 -61.54 -30.80 86.82
C GLY A 59 -61.01 -31.29 85.47
N GLU A 60 -61.67 -32.28 84.85
CA GLU A 60 -61.31 -32.77 83.50
C GLU A 60 -61.33 -31.66 82.44
N LEU A 61 -62.25 -30.68 82.57
CA LEU A 61 -62.30 -29.50 81.69
C LEU A 61 -61.14 -28.53 81.95
N SER A 62 -60.71 -28.34 83.20
CA SER A 62 -59.55 -27.51 83.55
C SER A 62 -58.23 -28.14 83.11
N ASP A 63 -58.04 -29.45 83.35
CA ASP A 63 -56.90 -30.22 82.84
C ASP A 63 -56.86 -30.18 81.30
N GLY A 64 -58.01 -30.39 80.64
CA GLY A 64 -58.14 -30.34 79.19
C GLY A 64 -57.86 -28.96 78.60
N ALA A 65 -58.32 -27.88 79.25
CA ALA A 65 -58.01 -26.52 78.84
C ALA A 65 -56.52 -26.21 78.99
N THR A 66 -55.90 -26.63 80.09
CA THR A 66 -54.46 -26.46 80.36
C THR A 66 -53.60 -27.22 79.34
N ALA A 67 -54.00 -28.42 78.92
CA ALA A 67 -53.30 -29.17 77.87
C ALA A 67 -53.40 -28.52 76.47
N VAL A 68 -54.48 -27.76 76.19
CA VAL A 68 -54.58 -26.95 74.97
C VAL A 68 -53.76 -25.68 75.08
N ASP A 69 -53.66 -25.08 76.27
CA ASP A 69 -52.81 -23.91 76.56
C ASP A 69 -51.33 -24.20 76.31
N GLU A 70 -50.79 -25.29 76.87
CA GLU A 70 -49.42 -25.77 76.60
C GLU A 70 -49.18 -26.02 75.10
N GLY A 71 -50.18 -26.60 74.41
CA GLY A 71 -50.13 -26.82 72.97
C GLY A 71 -50.13 -25.53 72.14
N ALA A 72 -50.88 -24.52 72.59
CA ALA A 72 -50.93 -23.20 71.98
C ALA A 72 -49.63 -22.41 72.18
N GLY A 73 -49.04 -22.44 73.38
CA GLY A 73 -47.71 -21.89 73.64
C GLY A 73 -46.63 -22.54 72.78
N THR A 74 -46.63 -23.87 72.68
CA THR A 74 -45.71 -24.62 71.80
C THR A 74 -45.88 -24.25 70.33
N LEU A 75 -47.11 -23.99 69.88
CA LEU A 75 -47.40 -23.53 68.52
C LEU A 75 -46.89 -22.10 68.27
N ALA A 76 -47.03 -21.19 69.25
CA ALA A 76 -46.52 -19.83 69.17
C ALA A 76 -44.99 -19.80 69.08
N GLU A 77 -44.27 -20.49 69.96
CA GLU A 77 -42.79 -20.61 69.92
C GLU A 77 -42.29 -21.18 68.57
N GLY A 78 -43.01 -22.18 68.04
CA GLY A 78 -42.72 -22.77 66.73
C GLY A 78 -42.95 -21.81 65.57
N ALA A 79 -43.99 -20.97 65.66
CA ALA A 79 -44.32 -19.97 64.65
C ALA A 79 -43.35 -18.77 64.68
N GLU A 80 -43.01 -18.24 65.86
CA GLU A 80 -41.94 -17.23 66.02
C GLU A 80 -40.59 -17.73 65.48
N SER A 81 -40.25 -19.00 65.77
CA SER A 81 -39.03 -19.64 65.26
C SER A 81 -39.03 -19.75 63.73
N ALA A 82 -40.20 -19.96 63.11
CA ALA A 82 -40.37 -19.96 61.67
C ALA A 82 -40.25 -18.55 61.06
N ALA A 83 -40.86 -17.53 61.69
CA ALA A 83 -40.75 -16.13 61.29
C ALA A 83 -39.28 -15.67 61.26
N ALA A 84 -38.57 -15.87 62.37
CA ALA A 84 -37.14 -15.57 62.49
C ALA A 84 -36.25 -16.45 61.59
N GLY A 85 -36.77 -17.55 61.03
CA GLY A 85 -36.12 -18.32 59.97
C GLY A 85 -36.33 -17.70 58.59
N ALA A 86 -37.54 -17.22 58.31
CA ALA A 86 -37.92 -16.57 57.06
C ALA A 86 -37.24 -15.20 56.87
N GLU A 87 -37.15 -14.36 57.91
CA GLU A 87 -36.38 -13.10 57.87
C GLU A 87 -34.91 -13.30 57.48
N LYS A 88 -34.29 -14.38 57.97
CA LYS A 88 -32.90 -14.75 57.64
C LYS A 88 -32.77 -15.23 56.19
N LEU A 89 -33.78 -15.93 55.68
CA LEU A 89 -33.86 -16.34 54.28
C LEU A 89 -34.03 -15.14 53.35
N GLU A 90 -34.88 -14.18 53.72
CA GLU A 90 -35.04 -12.90 53.02
C GLU A 90 -33.71 -12.12 52.96
N THR A 91 -33.10 -11.89 54.12
CA THR A 91 -31.80 -11.19 54.25
C THR A 91 -30.71 -11.87 53.41
N GLY A 92 -30.70 -13.21 53.38
CA GLY A 92 -29.82 -14.00 52.53
C GLY A 92 -30.10 -13.84 51.04
N ALA A 93 -31.37 -13.84 50.63
CA ALA A 93 -31.79 -13.66 49.24
C ALA A 93 -31.45 -12.26 48.70
N VAL A 94 -31.70 -11.20 49.48
CA VAL A 94 -31.31 -9.82 49.17
C VAL A 94 -29.79 -9.68 49.04
N SER A 95 -29.04 -10.29 49.97
CA SER A 95 -27.57 -10.29 49.93
C SER A 95 -27.01 -11.01 48.70
N ALA A 96 -27.62 -12.13 48.32
CA ALA A 96 -27.27 -12.88 47.11
C ALA A 96 -27.62 -12.10 45.83
N ALA A 97 -28.76 -11.40 45.79
CA ALA A 97 -29.16 -10.60 44.64
C ALA A 97 -28.21 -9.42 44.40
N ALA A 98 -27.80 -8.71 45.46
CA ALA A 98 -26.76 -7.68 45.40
C ALA A 98 -25.36 -8.24 45.01
N GLY A 99 -25.16 -9.56 45.11
CA GLY A 99 -24.04 -10.27 44.50
C GLY A 99 -24.22 -10.49 43.00
N GLY A 100 -25.39 -10.98 42.58
CA GLY A 100 -25.76 -11.18 41.18
C GLY A 100 -25.72 -9.90 40.35
N ASP A 101 -26.11 -8.74 40.89
CA ASP A 101 -26.03 -7.45 40.19
C ASP A 101 -24.58 -7.03 39.91
N LYS A 102 -23.66 -7.33 40.83
CA LYS A 102 -22.22 -7.10 40.64
C LYS A 102 -21.64 -8.01 39.57
N VAL A 103 -22.06 -9.28 39.53
CA VAL A 103 -21.68 -10.22 38.46
C VAL A 103 -22.22 -9.75 37.11
N ALA A 104 -23.51 -9.38 37.03
CA ALA A 104 -24.12 -8.86 35.81
C ALA A 104 -23.45 -7.58 35.30
N THR A 105 -23.07 -6.67 36.21
CA THR A 105 -22.37 -5.43 35.88
C THR A 105 -20.95 -5.72 35.38
N GLY A 106 -20.17 -6.53 36.11
CA GLY A 106 -18.82 -6.91 35.71
C GLY A 106 -18.77 -7.68 34.39
N ALA A 107 -19.78 -8.53 34.14
CA ALA A 107 -19.91 -9.26 32.88
C ALA A 107 -20.22 -8.33 31.69
N ARG A 108 -21.10 -7.33 31.85
CA ARG A 108 -21.32 -6.31 30.81
C ARG A 108 -20.05 -5.50 30.51
N SER A 109 -19.32 -5.07 31.54
CA SER A 109 -18.03 -4.38 31.34
C SER A 109 -16.97 -5.26 30.66
N ALA A 110 -17.01 -6.58 30.88
CA ALA A 110 -16.16 -7.53 30.17
C ALA A 110 -16.56 -7.69 28.70
N ALA A 111 -17.87 -7.66 28.38
CA ALA A 111 -18.38 -7.64 27.01
C ALA A 111 -17.94 -6.39 26.25
N ASP A 112 -18.11 -5.20 26.83
CA ASP A 112 -17.65 -3.92 26.26
C ASP A 112 -16.13 -3.93 25.97
N GLY A 113 -15.35 -4.48 26.91
CA GLY A 113 -13.91 -4.67 26.75
C GLY A 113 -13.54 -5.67 25.64
N ALA A 114 -14.31 -6.75 25.51
CA ALA A 114 -14.13 -7.77 24.48
C ALA A 114 -14.52 -7.27 23.08
N LEU A 115 -15.60 -6.50 22.94
CA LEU A 115 -15.95 -5.79 21.71
C LEU A 115 -14.85 -4.78 21.31
N THR A 116 -14.32 -4.03 22.28
CA THR A 116 -13.20 -3.11 22.05
C THR A 116 -11.96 -3.84 21.55
N LEU A 117 -11.62 -4.99 22.15
CA LEU A 117 -10.52 -5.86 21.71
C LEU A 117 -10.76 -6.44 20.31
N SER A 118 -11.99 -6.86 19.98
CA SER A 118 -12.37 -7.39 18.67
C SER A 118 -12.22 -6.34 17.56
N ASN A 119 -12.68 -5.12 17.81
CA ASN A 119 -12.54 -3.97 16.91
C ASN A 119 -11.06 -3.56 16.73
N GLY A 120 -10.27 -3.57 17.80
CA GLY A 120 -8.83 -3.32 17.77
C GLY A 120 -8.07 -4.37 16.96
N ALA A 121 -8.34 -5.66 17.19
CA ALA A 121 -7.75 -6.77 16.46
C ALA A 121 -8.11 -6.73 14.97
N THR A 122 -9.38 -6.47 14.63
CA THR A 122 -9.83 -6.29 13.24
C THR A 122 -9.10 -5.14 12.54
N SER A 123 -8.93 -4.01 13.24
CA SER A 123 -8.17 -2.86 12.73
C SER A 123 -6.70 -3.19 12.50
N ALA A 124 -6.08 -3.94 13.42
CA ALA A 124 -4.69 -4.39 13.30
C ALA A 124 -4.50 -5.43 12.18
N ALA A 125 -5.48 -6.31 11.93
CA ALA A 125 -5.48 -7.22 10.78
C ALA A 125 -5.48 -6.46 9.45
N ALA A 126 -6.35 -5.46 9.31
CA ALA A 126 -6.35 -4.57 8.14
C ALA A 126 -5.05 -3.77 7.97
N GLY A 127 -4.39 -3.40 9.09
CA GLY A 127 -3.04 -2.84 9.08
C GLY A 127 -1.98 -3.80 8.54
N ALA A 128 -2.00 -5.05 8.99
CA ALA A 128 -1.09 -6.11 8.52
C ALA A 128 -1.29 -6.45 7.04
N GLN A 129 -2.53 -6.44 6.54
CA GLN A 129 -2.83 -6.61 5.10
C GLN A 129 -2.29 -5.45 4.25
N LYS A 130 -2.35 -4.21 4.74
CA LYS A 130 -1.72 -3.05 4.07
C LYS A 130 -0.19 -3.18 4.02
N LEU A 131 0.43 -3.71 5.09
CA LEU A 131 1.87 -3.98 5.15
C LEU A 131 2.29 -5.08 4.17
N ALA A 132 1.51 -6.16 4.08
CA ALA A 132 1.69 -7.24 3.09
C ALA A 132 1.66 -6.70 1.65
N ALA A 133 0.61 -5.97 1.27
CA ALA A 133 0.48 -5.36 -0.05
C ALA A 133 1.56 -4.29 -0.35
N GLY A 134 2.13 -3.66 0.69
CA GLY A 134 3.30 -2.79 0.58
C GLY A 134 4.58 -3.59 0.28
N ALA A 135 4.79 -4.71 0.98
CA ALA A 135 5.93 -5.60 0.78
C ALA A 135 5.93 -6.24 -0.62
N GLU A 136 4.77 -6.66 -1.13
CA GLU A 136 4.61 -7.19 -2.50
C GLU A 136 5.02 -6.18 -3.58
N LYS A 137 4.58 -4.91 -3.44
CA LYS A 137 4.97 -3.82 -4.35
C LYS A 137 6.47 -3.54 -4.28
N ALA A 138 7.05 -3.52 -3.08
CA ALA A 138 8.48 -3.32 -2.89
C ALA A 138 9.31 -4.50 -3.45
N ALA A 139 8.83 -5.74 -3.32
CA ALA A 139 9.47 -6.95 -3.87
C ALA A 139 9.45 -6.94 -5.40
N THR A 140 8.32 -6.54 -5.98
CA THR A 140 8.18 -6.32 -7.43
C THR A 140 9.20 -5.28 -7.92
N GLY A 141 9.29 -4.12 -7.25
CA GLY A 141 10.28 -3.08 -7.57
C GLY A 141 11.74 -3.54 -7.39
N GLY A 142 12.05 -4.30 -6.34
CA GLY A 142 13.36 -4.91 -6.11
C GLY A 142 13.75 -5.88 -7.22
N THR A 143 12.79 -6.68 -7.71
CA THR A 143 12.97 -7.58 -8.87
C THR A 143 13.20 -6.81 -10.16
N THR A 144 12.47 -5.71 -10.40
CA THR A 144 12.73 -4.80 -11.53
C THR A 144 14.14 -4.19 -11.47
N LEU A 145 14.57 -3.74 -10.29
CA LEU A 145 15.91 -3.19 -10.06
C LEU A 145 17.01 -4.24 -10.29
N ALA A 146 16.81 -5.49 -9.86
CA ALA A 146 17.72 -6.60 -10.13
C ALA A 146 17.88 -6.84 -11.64
N ASN A 147 16.78 -6.91 -12.38
CA ASN A 147 16.81 -7.12 -13.83
C ASN A 147 17.48 -5.95 -14.58
N GLY A 148 17.24 -4.71 -14.13
CA GLY A 148 17.94 -3.52 -14.64
C GLY A 148 19.44 -3.57 -14.37
N ALA A 149 19.84 -3.97 -13.16
CA ALA A 149 21.26 -4.14 -12.79
C ALA A 149 21.94 -5.24 -13.64
N ALA A 150 21.34 -6.42 -13.78
CA ALA A 150 21.87 -7.49 -14.62
C ALA A 150 22.09 -7.04 -16.09
N THR A 151 21.15 -6.25 -16.61
CA THR A 151 21.24 -5.64 -17.95
C THR A 151 22.38 -4.62 -18.04
N ALA A 152 22.49 -3.71 -17.07
CA ALA A 152 23.54 -2.67 -17.04
C ALA A 152 24.95 -3.27 -16.86
N SER A 153 25.11 -4.31 -16.03
CA SER A 153 26.39 -5.01 -15.86
C SER A 153 26.82 -5.72 -17.15
N SER A 154 25.88 -6.36 -17.85
CA SER A 154 26.12 -6.96 -19.16
C SER A 154 26.50 -5.91 -20.23
N GLY A 155 25.88 -4.72 -20.18
CA GLY A 155 26.26 -3.58 -21.03
C GLY A 155 27.67 -3.09 -20.74
N ALA A 156 28.03 -2.91 -19.47
CA ALA A 156 29.37 -2.50 -19.04
C ALA A 156 30.45 -3.51 -19.47
N GLY A 157 30.20 -4.81 -19.32
CA GLY A 157 31.11 -5.86 -19.80
C GLY A 157 31.38 -5.79 -21.31
N ARG A 158 30.36 -5.46 -22.13
CA ARG A 158 30.53 -5.25 -23.58
C ARG A 158 31.38 -4.02 -23.90
N VAL A 159 31.21 -2.92 -23.15
CA VAL A 159 32.04 -1.72 -23.29
C VAL A 159 33.50 -2.00 -22.90
N ALA A 160 33.72 -2.74 -21.82
CA ALA A 160 35.06 -3.14 -21.38
C ALA A 160 35.79 -3.97 -22.46
N ALA A 161 35.12 -4.98 -23.04
CA ALA A 161 35.65 -5.80 -24.11
C ALA A 161 36.04 -4.98 -25.35
N GLY A 162 35.10 -4.20 -25.91
CA GLY A 162 35.38 -3.39 -27.10
C GLY A 162 36.44 -2.30 -26.89
N SER A 163 36.59 -1.80 -25.65
CA SER A 163 37.65 -0.86 -25.28
C SER A 163 39.02 -1.55 -25.19
N SER A 164 39.07 -2.80 -24.72
CA SER A 164 40.28 -3.63 -24.77
C SER A 164 40.70 -3.92 -26.22
N ASP A 165 39.76 -4.28 -27.09
CA ASP A 165 40.01 -4.53 -28.52
C ASP A 165 40.55 -3.27 -29.23
N LEU A 166 39.96 -2.10 -28.95
CA LEU A 166 40.44 -0.82 -29.46
C LEU A 166 41.87 -0.50 -28.97
N SER A 167 42.18 -0.79 -27.70
CA SER A 167 43.53 -0.62 -27.15
C SER A 167 44.57 -1.54 -27.81
N ALA A 168 44.20 -2.80 -28.10
CA ALA A 168 45.04 -3.73 -28.85
C ALA A 168 45.25 -3.29 -30.32
N GLY A 169 44.20 -2.78 -30.97
CA GLY A 169 44.26 -2.20 -32.32
C GLY A 169 45.18 -0.98 -32.38
N ALA A 170 45.02 -0.03 -31.45
CA ALA A 170 45.87 1.16 -31.34
C ALA A 170 47.34 0.81 -31.05
N SER A 171 47.60 -0.24 -30.26
CA SER A 171 48.94 -0.78 -30.01
C SER A 171 49.58 -1.35 -31.28
N SER A 172 48.78 -2.04 -32.10
CA SER A 172 49.22 -2.59 -33.39
C SER A 172 49.54 -1.49 -34.41
N LEU A 173 48.71 -0.43 -34.45
CA LEU A 173 48.94 0.76 -35.28
C LEU A 173 50.24 1.48 -34.89
N TYR A 174 50.44 1.75 -33.59
CA TYR A 174 51.68 2.36 -33.07
C TYR A 174 52.92 1.55 -33.48
N SER A 175 52.85 0.22 -33.34
CA SER A 175 53.94 -0.70 -33.72
C SER A 175 54.24 -0.64 -35.22
N GLY A 176 53.22 -0.63 -36.09
CA GLY A 176 53.38 -0.51 -37.54
C GLY A 176 54.00 0.83 -37.97
N LEU A 177 53.51 1.94 -37.40
CA LEU A 177 54.01 3.29 -37.68
C LEU A 177 55.48 3.45 -37.26
N ASN A 178 55.81 3.09 -36.02
CA ASN A 178 57.15 3.25 -35.45
C ASN A 178 58.17 2.24 -36.03
N GLY A 179 57.74 0.99 -36.26
CA GLY A 179 58.61 -0.09 -36.70
C GLY A 179 58.79 -0.23 -38.22
N LYS A 180 57.96 0.42 -39.03
CA LYS A 180 58.05 0.35 -40.50
C LYS A 180 57.93 1.70 -41.19
N VAL A 181 56.88 2.47 -40.91
CA VAL A 181 56.54 3.66 -41.73
C VAL A 181 57.51 4.81 -41.49
N ALA A 182 57.77 5.20 -40.24
CA ALA A 182 58.72 6.28 -39.95
C ALA A 182 60.16 5.94 -40.41
N PRO A 183 60.74 4.75 -40.12
CA PRO A 183 62.04 4.37 -40.67
C PRO A 183 62.10 4.41 -42.20
N GLY A 184 61.01 4.03 -42.88
CA GLY A 184 60.90 4.12 -44.35
C GLY A 184 60.89 5.58 -44.84
N ALA A 185 60.15 6.47 -44.18
CA ALA A 185 60.14 7.90 -44.51
C ALA A 185 61.53 8.53 -44.31
N THR A 186 62.22 8.21 -43.20
CA THR A 186 63.61 8.63 -42.98
C THR A 186 64.51 8.16 -44.12
N GLN A 187 64.44 6.87 -44.51
CA GLN A 187 65.25 6.28 -45.58
C GLN A 187 65.02 6.93 -46.96
N VAL A 188 63.80 7.39 -47.26
CA VAL A 188 63.50 8.14 -48.48
C VAL A 188 64.19 9.51 -48.48
N SER A 189 64.09 10.27 -47.39
CA SER A 189 64.77 11.57 -47.24
C SER A 189 66.30 11.40 -47.39
N ASP A 190 66.86 10.43 -46.66
CA ASP A 190 68.26 10.00 -46.73
C ASP A 190 68.72 9.64 -48.16
N GLY A 191 67.84 9.06 -48.96
CA GLY A 191 68.10 8.68 -50.35
C GLY A 191 68.08 9.89 -51.29
N VAL A 192 67.10 10.77 -51.11
CA VAL A 192 66.95 12.02 -51.87
C VAL A 192 68.14 12.94 -51.66
N ASP A 193 68.61 13.11 -50.42
CA ASP A 193 69.78 13.93 -50.09
C ASP A 193 71.09 13.35 -50.67
N LYS A 194 71.23 12.02 -50.71
CA LYS A 194 72.36 11.34 -51.38
C LYS A 194 72.32 11.55 -52.90
N ILE A 195 71.13 11.55 -53.52
CA ILE A 195 70.97 11.86 -54.95
C ILE A 195 71.30 13.34 -55.22
N LYS A 196 70.79 14.26 -54.40
CA LYS A 196 71.09 15.70 -54.46
C LYS A 196 72.60 15.95 -54.39
N ALA A 197 73.28 15.39 -53.38
CA ALA A 197 74.73 15.52 -53.23
C ALA A 197 75.52 14.92 -54.41
N ALA A 198 75.03 13.85 -55.04
CA ALA A 198 75.64 13.28 -56.24
C ALA A 198 75.43 14.15 -57.49
N VAL A 199 74.26 14.77 -57.64
CA VAL A 199 73.96 15.71 -58.74
C VAL A 199 74.78 16.99 -58.61
N GLU A 200 74.76 17.62 -57.43
CA GLU A 200 75.51 18.85 -57.12
C GLU A 200 77.03 18.61 -57.16
N GLY A 201 77.52 17.53 -56.54
CA GLY A 201 78.95 17.26 -56.37
C GLY A 201 79.66 16.55 -57.54
N LYS A 202 78.92 15.95 -58.50
CA LYS A 202 79.51 15.23 -59.64
C LYS A 202 78.90 15.59 -60.99
N LEU A 203 77.56 15.58 -61.10
CA LEU A 203 76.89 15.72 -62.39
C LEU A 203 76.96 17.16 -62.92
N ALA A 204 76.70 18.16 -62.08
CA ALA A 204 76.76 19.57 -62.47
C ALA A 204 78.20 20.03 -62.87
N PRO A 205 79.28 19.68 -62.12
CA PRO A 205 80.65 19.93 -62.57
C PRO A 205 81.00 19.24 -63.89
N GLY A 206 80.55 17.99 -64.10
CA GLY A 206 80.77 17.26 -65.35
C GLY A 206 80.07 17.91 -66.55
N ALA A 207 78.82 18.34 -66.38
CA ALA A 207 78.08 19.07 -67.42
C ALA A 207 78.75 20.40 -67.80
N ALA A 208 79.29 21.13 -66.81
CA ALA A 208 80.06 22.35 -67.06
C ALA A 208 81.36 22.08 -67.85
N GLN A 209 82.08 20.98 -67.55
CA GLN A 209 83.25 20.57 -68.34
C GLN A 209 82.91 20.24 -69.79
N VAL A 210 81.77 19.57 -70.05
CA VAL A 210 81.31 19.26 -71.41
C VAL A 210 80.97 20.54 -72.18
N SER A 211 80.27 21.50 -71.54
CA SER A 211 79.96 22.80 -72.16
C SER A 211 81.23 23.53 -72.60
N GLY A 212 82.22 23.66 -71.72
CA GLY A 212 83.52 24.27 -72.02
C GLY A 212 84.40 23.47 -73.00
N GLY A 213 83.97 22.29 -73.43
CA GLY A 213 84.51 21.55 -74.58
C GLY A 213 83.82 21.94 -75.90
N VAL A 214 82.49 22.08 -75.89
CA VAL A 214 81.69 22.50 -77.05
C VAL A 214 82.07 23.91 -77.52
N ASP A 215 82.28 24.84 -76.59
CA ASP A 215 82.68 26.22 -76.93
C ASP A 215 84.04 26.28 -77.68
N LYS A 216 84.96 25.36 -77.37
CA LYS A 216 86.26 25.24 -78.06
C LYS A 216 86.11 24.67 -79.47
N ILE A 217 85.18 23.74 -79.68
CA ILE A 217 84.85 23.20 -81.00
C ILE A 217 84.22 24.29 -81.87
N LYS A 218 83.32 25.11 -81.30
CA LYS A 218 82.70 26.24 -82.01
C LYS A 218 83.74 27.22 -82.54
N ALA A 219 84.68 27.66 -81.70
CA ALA A 219 85.76 28.56 -82.10
C ALA A 219 86.63 27.97 -83.24
N ALA A 220 86.89 26.66 -83.23
CA ALA A 220 87.65 25.98 -84.28
C ALA A 220 86.91 25.88 -85.64
N VAL A 221 85.58 25.96 -85.65
CA VAL A 221 84.76 25.94 -86.87
C VAL A 221 84.67 27.32 -87.51
N GLU A 222 84.50 28.38 -86.69
CA GLU A 222 84.30 29.76 -87.17
C GLU A 222 85.58 30.36 -87.81
N GLU A 223 86.78 29.89 -87.43
CA GLU A 223 88.06 30.42 -87.91
C GLU A 223 88.52 29.90 -89.29
N LYS A 224 88.08 28.71 -89.75
CA LYS A 224 88.78 28.00 -90.86
C LYS A 224 87.95 27.53 -92.06
N LEU A 225 86.63 27.75 -92.11
CA LEU A 225 85.79 27.25 -93.23
C LEU A 225 84.97 28.34 -93.96
N SER A 226 85.20 29.61 -93.64
CA SER A 226 84.32 30.73 -94.00
C SER A 226 84.45 31.32 -95.42
N PRO A 227 85.62 31.33 -96.11
CA PRO A 227 85.72 31.98 -97.42
C PRO A 227 85.01 31.26 -98.58
N GLY A 228 84.91 29.92 -98.54
CA GLY A 228 84.46 29.11 -99.69
C GLY A 228 82.94 29.07 -99.91
N ALA A 229 82.14 29.27 -98.86
CA ALA A 229 80.68 29.12 -98.95
C ALA A 229 79.98 30.32 -99.64
N SER A 230 80.64 31.48 -99.69
CA SER A 230 80.00 32.74 -100.13
C SER A 230 79.61 32.72 -101.63
N GLN A 231 80.33 31.98 -102.48
CA GLN A 231 80.07 31.94 -103.93
C GLN A 231 78.89 31.03 -104.35
N VAL A 232 78.30 30.27 -103.42
CA VAL A 232 77.10 29.44 -103.70
C VAL A 232 75.80 30.17 -103.32
N ALA A 233 75.89 31.19 -102.45
CA ALA A 233 74.72 31.94 -101.96
C ALA A 233 73.95 32.67 -103.07
N ASP A 234 74.67 33.26 -104.04
CA ASP A 234 74.09 34.05 -105.15
C ASP A 234 73.22 33.21 -106.11
N GLY A 235 73.46 31.88 -106.19
CA GLY A 235 72.75 30.99 -107.11
C GLY A 235 71.33 30.63 -106.67
N VAL A 236 71.14 30.37 -105.36
CA VAL A 236 69.86 29.85 -104.82
C VAL A 236 68.87 30.96 -104.47
N GLN A 237 69.36 32.19 -104.29
CA GLN A 237 68.56 33.38 -103.93
C GLN A 237 67.42 33.71 -104.93
N LYS A 238 67.43 33.11 -106.13
CA LYS A 238 66.44 33.33 -107.20
C LYS A 238 65.27 32.33 -107.24
N ILE A 239 65.22 31.31 -106.38
CA ILE A 239 64.15 30.29 -106.42
C ILE A 239 63.25 30.30 -105.17
N THR A 240 63.79 30.45 -103.95
CA THR A 240 62.98 30.36 -102.72
C THR A 240 61.95 31.50 -102.55
N VAL A 241 62.21 32.66 -103.16
CA VAL A 241 61.32 33.83 -103.17
C VAL A 241 59.92 33.52 -103.77
N ALA A 242 59.82 32.48 -104.61
CA ALA A 242 58.57 32.07 -105.25
C ALA A 242 57.61 31.27 -104.34
N VAL A 243 58.05 30.76 -103.19
CA VAL A 243 57.25 29.84 -102.35
C VAL A 243 56.88 30.43 -100.98
N GLN A 244 57.76 31.23 -100.38
CA GLN A 244 57.62 31.64 -98.96
C GLN A 244 56.57 32.72 -98.65
N THR A 245 55.85 33.25 -99.64
CA THR A 245 55.06 34.50 -99.50
C THR A 245 53.54 34.33 -99.57
N LYS A 246 53.00 33.10 -99.69
CA LYS A 246 51.55 32.91 -99.98
C LYS A 246 50.76 31.85 -99.20
N LEU A 247 51.36 30.89 -98.50
CA LEU A 247 50.59 29.71 -98.02
C LEU A 247 50.97 29.14 -96.64
N SER A 248 51.25 29.99 -95.63
CA SER A 248 51.58 29.49 -94.27
C SER A 248 51.00 30.27 -93.07
N PRO A 249 50.67 31.58 -93.12
CA PRO A 249 50.09 32.27 -91.96
C PRO A 249 48.69 31.77 -91.54
N GLY A 250 47.84 31.41 -92.52
CA GLY A 250 46.42 31.11 -92.26
C GLY A 250 46.17 29.79 -91.52
N ALA A 251 47.03 28.78 -91.67
CA ALA A 251 46.87 27.49 -91.00
C ALA A 251 47.13 27.59 -89.48
N THR A 252 48.10 28.41 -89.08
CA THR A 252 48.53 28.53 -87.68
C THR A 252 47.47 29.22 -86.80
N GLN A 253 46.78 30.24 -87.33
CA GLN A 253 45.68 30.89 -86.59
C GLN A 253 44.46 29.97 -86.41
N LEU A 254 44.15 29.12 -87.40
CA LEU A 254 43.04 28.17 -87.29
C LEU A 254 43.33 27.06 -86.27
N ALA A 255 44.56 26.54 -86.25
CA ALA A 255 44.98 25.52 -85.28
C ALA A 255 44.96 26.04 -83.83
N GLN A 256 45.37 27.28 -83.60
CA GLN A 256 45.36 27.89 -82.27
C GLN A 256 43.93 28.13 -81.75
N GLY A 257 43.00 28.55 -82.61
CA GLY A 257 41.58 28.70 -82.25
C GLY A 257 40.94 27.37 -81.82
N ALA A 258 41.21 26.28 -82.54
CA ALA A 258 40.67 24.95 -82.21
C ALA A 258 41.20 24.42 -80.86
N ALA A 259 42.49 24.63 -80.57
CA ALA A 259 43.12 24.19 -79.32
C ALA A 259 42.51 24.88 -78.08
N SER A 260 42.25 26.19 -78.15
CA SER A 260 41.63 26.94 -77.04
C SER A 260 40.18 26.55 -76.76
N VAL A 261 39.43 26.11 -77.77
CA VAL A 261 38.07 25.57 -77.57
C VAL A 261 38.12 24.19 -76.92
N HIS A 262 39.06 23.33 -77.32
CA HIS A 262 39.21 22.00 -76.74
C HIS A 262 39.58 22.06 -75.24
N SER A 263 40.57 22.88 -74.85
CA SER A 263 40.94 23.01 -73.44
C SER A 263 39.83 23.61 -72.57
N GLY A 264 39.03 24.53 -73.10
CA GLY A 264 37.84 25.06 -72.43
C GLY A 264 36.76 24.01 -72.16
N VAL A 265 36.54 23.08 -73.10
CA VAL A 265 35.58 21.97 -72.94
C VAL A 265 36.08 20.94 -71.92
N VAL A 266 37.38 20.60 -71.93
CA VAL A 266 37.98 19.70 -70.93
C VAL A 266 37.88 20.30 -69.52
N ALA A 267 38.27 21.57 -69.33
CA ALA A 267 38.17 22.24 -68.04
C ALA A 267 36.73 22.33 -67.50
N LEU A 268 35.73 22.48 -68.40
CA LEU A 268 34.32 22.48 -68.03
C LEU A 268 33.81 21.08 -67.62
N SER A 269 34.28 20.03 -68.32
CA SER A 269 34.01 18.63 -67.98
C SER A 269 34.59 18.27 -66.60
N ASP A 270 35.86 18.61 -66.34
CA ASP A 270 36.52 18.32 -65.06
C ASP A 270 35.91 19.12 -63.90
N GLY A 271 35.47 20.35 -64.15
CA GLY A 271 34.69 21.14 -63.20
C GLY A 271 33.34 20.47 -62.86
N ALA A 272 32.61 19.96 -63.85
CA ALA A 272 31.35 19.24 -63.65
C ALA A 272 31.55 17.93 -62.88
N ASN A 273 32.59 17.16 -63.22
CA ASN A 273 32.96 15.92 -62.51
C ASN A 273 33.36 16.20 -61.05
N THR A 274 34.13 17.27 -60.80
CA THR A 274 34.52 17.69 -59.45
C THR A 274 33.31 18.09 -58.61
N LEU A 275 32.34 18.81 -59.20
CA LEU A 275 31.09 19.18 -58.55
C LEU A 275 30.21 17.95 -58.23
N ALA A 276 30.10 17.00 -59.16
CA ALA A 276 29.37 15.75 -58.93
C ALA A 276 30.03 14.90 -57.81
N ALA A 277 31.36 14.81 -57.79
CA ALA A 277 32.09 14.09 -56.74
C ALA A 277 31.90 14.73 -55.35
N GLY A 278 32.04 16.06 -55.24
CA GLY A 278 31.86 16.77 -53.97
C GLY A 278 30.43 16.69 -53.43
N THR A 279 29.42 16.81 -54.31
CA THR A 279 28.01 16.66 -53.91
C THR A 279 27.65 15.22 -53.57
N GLY A 280 28.24 14.23 -54.26
CA GLY A 280 28.11 12.80 -53.94
C GLY A 280 28.68 12.40 -52.58
N GLN A 281 29.73 13.08 -52.09
CA GLN A 281 30.27 12.86 -50.74
C GLN A 281 29.44 13.53 -49.64
N LEU A 282 28.83 14.69 -49.90
CA LEU A 282 27.99 15.40 -48.92
C LEU A 282 26.58 14.81 -48.78
N ALA A 283 25.98 14.31 -49.86
CA ALA A 283 24.59 13.86 -49.87
C ALA A 283 24.25 12.79 -48.81
N PRO A 284 25.07 11.74 -48.55
CA PRO A 284 24.77 10.76 -47.50
C PRO A 284 24.78 11.37 -46.09
N ALA A 285 25.71 12.30 -45.82
CA ALA A 285 25.80 12.97 -44.53
C ALA A 285 24.63 13.93 -44.31
N ALA A 286 24.25 14.70 -45.33
CA ALA A 286 23.08 15.58 -45.30
C ALA A 286 21.76 14.79 -45.13
N ALA A 287 21.61 13.65 -45.81
CA ALA A 287 20.46 12.77 -45.65
C ALA A 287 20.38 12.15 -44.25
N ALA A 288 21.50 11.64 -43.72
CA ALA A 288 21.57 11.08 -42.38
C ALA A 288 21.29 12.15 -41.30
N LEU A 289 21.78 13.38 -41.47
CA LEU A 289 21.48 14.50 -40.58
C LEU A 289 19.98 14.84 -40.64
N ASN A 290 19.42 15.06 -41.83
CA ASN A 290 18.01 15.43 -42.02
C ASN A 290 17.03 14.35 -41.54
N ALA A 291 17.42 13.06 -41.58
CA ALA A 291 16.61 11.96 -41.06
C ALA A 291 16.60 11.88 -39.52
N ASN A 292 17.71 12.26 -38.85
CA ASN A 292 17.83 12.15 -37.39
C ASN A 292 17.50 13.45 -36.65
N LEU A 293 17.64 14.62 -37.30
CA LEU A 293 17.39 15.93 -36.68
C LEU A 293 15.98 16.05 -36.05
N PRO A 294 14.87 15.57 -36.67
CA PRO A 294 13.56 15.61 -36.03
C PRO A 294 13.51 14.79 -34.74
N THR A 295 14.02 13.56 -34.78
CA THR A 295 14.06 12.64 -33.63
C THR A 295 14.87 13.20 -32.46
N ILE A 296 16.02 13.82 -32.74
CA ILE A 296 16.88 14.45 -31.73
C ILE A 296 16.21 15.71 -31.17
N THR A 297 15.54 16.52 -32.00
CA THR A 297 14.81 17.73 -31.56
C THR A 297 13.62 17.36 -30.66
N THR A 298 12.81 16.36 -31.06
CA THR A 298 11.72 15.83 -30.22
C THR A 298 12.25 15.20 -28.93
N GLY A 299 13.38 14.48 -28.98
CA GLY A 299 14.03 13.94 -27.79
C GLY A 299 14.48 15.03 -26.81
N ALA A 300 15.09 16.11 -27.30
CA ALA A 300 15.48 17.27 -26.48
C ALA A 300 14.26 18.01 -25.90
N GLY A 301 13.19 18.18 -26.69
CA GLY A 301 11.91 18.75 -26.21
C GLY A 301 11.29 17.92 -25.08
N ASN A 302 11.15 16.61 -25.28
CA ASN A 302 10.59 15.70 -24.26
C ASN A 302 11.40 15.71 -22.94
N VAL A 303 12.72 15.91 -23.00
CA VAL A 303 13.57 16.08 -21.82
C VAL A 303 13.32 17.43 -21.13
N ALA A 304 13.11 18.51 -21.89
CA ALA A 304 12.77 19.82 -21.35
C ALA A 304 11.40 19.82 -20.66
N ASP A 305 10.38 19.26 -21.32
CA ASP A 305 9.02 19.16 -20.80
C ASP A 305 8.97 18.26 -19.55
N GLY A 306 9.70 17.14 -19.57
CA GLY A 306 9.85 16.24 -18.43
C GLY A 306 10.54 16.90 -17.22
N ALA A 307 11.63 17.64 -17.45
CA ALA A 307 12.33 18.37 -16.40
C ALA A 307 11.46 19.51 -15.80
N THR A 308 10.75 20.26 -16.65
CA THR A 308 9.78 21.29 -16.25
C THR A 308 8.65 20.70 -15.39
N THR A 309 8.16 19.51 -15.75
CA THR A 309 7.14 18.77 -14.99
C THR A 309 7.66 18.35 -13.61
N VAL A 310 8.92 17.93 -13.51
CA VAL A 310 9.57 17.59 -12.24
C VAL A 310 9.75 18.82 -11.35
N ALA A 311 10.24 19.95 -11.88
CA ALA A 311 10.37 21.21 -11.13
C ALA A 311 9.00 21.68 -10.58
N THR A 312 7.99 21.78 -11.45
CA THR A 312 6.62 22.17 -11.05
C THR A 312 6.02 21.27 -9.97
N SER A 313 6.32 19.96 -10.03
CA SER A 313 5.87 18.98 -9.02
C SER A 313 6.61 19.12 -7.70
N LEU A 314 7.92 19.40 -7.75
CA LEU A 314 8.75 19.68 -6.57
C LEU A 314 8.33 20.98 -5.89
N ASP A 315 8.09 22.06 -6.63
CA ASP A 315 7.62 23.34 -6.09
C ASP A 315 6.27 23.19 -5.37
N THR A 316 5.35 22.41 -5.95
CA THR A 316 4.06 22.07 -5.35
C THR A 316 4.24 21.29 -4.04
N LEU A 317 5.17 20.32 -4.02
CA LEU A 317 5.53 19.55 -2.82
C LEU A 317 6.20 20.43 -1.75
N ILE A 318 7.12 21.31 -2.15
CA ILE A 318 7.82 22.27 -1.28
C ILE A 318 6.82 23.23 -0.62
N ALA A 319 5.85 23.75 -1.38
CA ALA A 319 4.77 24.58 -0.84
C ALA A 319 3.91 23.82 0.19
N GLY A 320 3.53 22.58 -0.12
CA GLY A 320 2.80 21.71 0.81
C GLY A 320 3.58 21.39 2.10
N LEU A 321 4.87 21.10 1.99
CA LEU A 321 5.76 20.82 3.12
C LEU A 321 6.03 22.07 3.98
N LYS A 322 6.14 23.26 3.38
CA LYS A 322 6.21 24.54 4.11
C LYS A 322 4.96 24.78 4.96
N LEU A 323 3.77 24.50 4.41
CA LEU A 323 2.50 24.60 5.15
C LEU A 323 2.36 23.56 6.29
N GLN A 324 3.05 22.42 6.18
CA GLN A 324 3.07 21.38 7.21
C GLN A 324 4.22 21.54 8.24
N GLY A 325 5.01 22.62 8.16
CA GLY A 325 6.09 22.90 9.11
C GLY A 325 7.33 22.01 8.96
N ALA A 326 7.60 21.51 7.75
CA ALA A 326 8.79 20.70 7.46
C ALA A 326 10.10 21.46 7.73
N SER A 327 11.19 20.72 8.01
CA SER A 327 12.46 21.32 8.41
C SER A 327 13.11 22.15 7.29
N PRO A 328 13.72 23.31 7.60
CA PRO A 328 14.36 24.17 6.60
C PRO A 328 15.46 23.49 5.77
N SER A 329 16.14 22.48 6.33
CA SER A 329 17.16 21.70 5.64
C SER A 329 16.58 20.77 4.56
N LEU A 330 15.42 20.15 4.82
CA LEU A 330 14.70 19.36 3.82
C LEU A 330 14.17 20.26 2.70
N ILE A 331 13.57 21.39 3.07
CA ILE A 331 13.08 22.40 2.13
C ILE A 331 14.21 22.89 1.21
N GLY A 332 15.33 23.37 1.77
CA GLY A 332 16.46 23.86 0.98
C GLY A 332 17.12 22.81 0.08
N THR A 333 17.07 21.52 0.48
CA THR A 333 17.55 20.41 -0.37
C THR A 333 16.61 20.15 -1.55
N LEU A 334 15.29 20.20 -1.33
CA LEU A 334 14.30 20.05 -2.41
C LEU A 334 14.33 21.26 -3.36
N GLU A 335 14.49 22.47 -2.82
CA GLU A 335 14.66 23.70 -3.62
C GLU A 335 15.87 23.59 -4.54
N GLN A 336 17.03 23.12 -4.05
CA GLN A 336 18.21 22.85 -4.90
C GLN A 336 17.98 21.81 -6.01
N ILE A 337 17.05 20.87 -5.81
CA ILE A 337 16.69 19.87 -6.84
C ILE A 337 15.74 20.47 -7.87
N SER A 338 14.78 21.32 -7.47
CA SER A 338 13.97 22.12 -8.41
C SER A 338 14.85 23.03 -9.26
N ASP A 339 15.74 23.79 -8.61
CA ASP A 339 16.77 24.64 -9.23
C ASP A 339 17.64 23.85 -10.24
N GLY A 340 17.87 22.56 -9.99
CA GLY A 340 18.59 21.66 -10.89
C GLY A 340 17.76 21.22 -12.08
N ALA A 341 16.50 20.86 -11.86
CA ALA A 341 15.54 20.48 -12.90
C ALA A 341 15.29 21.64 -13.87
N ASP A 342 15.09 22.86 -13.38
CA ASP A 342 14.93 24.06 -14.22
C ASP A 342 16.15 24.33 -15.11
N LYS A 343 17.37 24.14 -14.59
CA LYS A 343 18.60 24.30 -15.38
C LYS A 343 18.72 23.23 -16.48
N VAL A 344 18.26 22.01 -16.22
CA VAL A 344 18.16 20.95 -17.25
C VAL A 344 17.07 21.28 -18.28
N ALA A 345 15.91 21.78 -17.85
CA ALA A 345 14.82 22.21 -18.72
C ALA A 345 15.26 23.35 -19.66
N ALA A 346 15.88 24.40 -19.10
CA ALA A 346 16.40 25.53 -19.88
C ALA A 346 17.49 25.10 -20.87
N GLY A 347 18.46 24.27 -20.44
CA GLY A 347 19.53 23.79 -21.31
C GLY A 347 19.06 22.89 -22.45
N SER A 348 18.16 21.93 -22.16
CA SER A 348 17.57 21.06 -23.19
C SER A 348 16.60 21.82 -24.12
N GLY A 349 15.86 22.80 -23.59
CA GLY A 349 15.06 23.74 -24.38
C GLY A 349 15.90 24.59 -25.33
N GLN A 350 17.05 25.11 -24.88
CA GLN A 350 18.00 25.83 -25.74
C GLN A 350 18.57 24.94 -26.86
N VAL A 351 18.92 23.68 -26.55
CA VAL A 351 19.36 22.70 -27.57
C VAL A 351 18.24 22.41 -28.58
N SER A 352 17.01 22.17 -28.13
CA SER A 352 15.84 21.96 -29.00
C SER A 352 15.55 23.17 -29.89
N GLY A 353 15.61 24.38 -29.34
CA GLY A 353 15.45 25.63 -30.09
C GLY A 353 16.55 25.86 -31.13
N GLY A 354 17.81 25.55 -30.80
CA GLY A 354 18.94 25.63 -31.74
C GLY A 354 18.83 24.61 -32.88
N LEU A 355 18.45 23.37 -32.58
CA LEU A 355 18.19 22.33 -33.58
C LEU A 355 17.01 22.70 -34.50
N THR A 356 15.95 23.31 -33.94
CA THR A 356 14.80 23.82 -34.68
C THR A 356 15.20 24.93 -35.67
N GLN A 357 16.11 25.82 -35.28
CA GLN A 357 16.66 26.85 -36.18
C GLN A 357 17.58 26.27 -37.27
N LEU A 358 18.16 25.09 -37.06
CA LEU A 358 18.99 24.39 -38.05
C LEU A 358 18.16 23.62 -39.10
N ALA A 359 16.91 23.24 -38.77
CA ALA A 359 16.05 22.43 -39.63
C ALA A 359 15.74 23.03 -41.03
N PRO A 360 15.54 24.36 -41.21
CA PRO A 360 15.40 24.96 -42.53
C PRO A 360 16.64 24.79 -43.41
N ALA A 361 17.84 24.93 -42.83
CA ALA A 361 19.10 24.72 -43.55
C ALA A 361 19.31 23.25 -43.92
N ALA A 362 19.00 22.32 -43.02
CA ALA A 362 19.02 20.88 -43.29
C ALA A 362 18.07 20.50 -44.45
N LYS A 363 16.86 21.06 -44.46
CA LYS A 363 15.87 20.85 -45.52
C LYS A 363 16.29 21.48 -46.86
N GLY A 364 16.98 22.63 -46.81
CA GLY A 364 17.57 23.27 -47.99
C GLY A 364 18.62 22.42 -48.70
N MET A 365 19.39 21.61 -47.96
CA MET A 365 20.40 20.71 -48.53
C MET A 365 19.82 19.50 -49.27
N ALA A 366 18.51 19.24 -49.20
CA ALA A 366 17.88 18.13 -49.94
C ALA A 366 17.91 18.32 -51.48
N SER A 367 18.09 19.55 -51.97
CA SER A 367 18.22 19.85 -53.41
C SER A 367 19.50 19.31 -54.05
N PHE A 368 20.55 19.02 -53.26
CA PHE A 368 21.83 18.52 -53.78
C PHE A 368 21.70 17.21 -54.58
N ALA A 369 20.69 16.38 -54.31
CA ALA A 369 20.42 15.19 -55.11
C ALA A 369 20.04 15.53 -56.56
N ALA A 370 19.22 16.56 -56.78
CA ALA A 370 18.83 17.01 -58.12
C ALA A 370 19.99 17.69 -58.85
N VAL A 371 20.79 18.50 -58.13
CA VAL A 371 22.01 19.13 -58.67
C VAL A 371 23.04 18.08 -59.11
N ASN A 372 23.24 17.03 -58.30
CA ASN A 372 24.14 15.92 -58.63
C ASN A 372 23.69 15.18 -59.91
N THR A 373 22.41 14.81 -60.03
CA THR A 373 21.88 14.18 -61.25
C THR A 373 22.00 15.07 -62.49
N GLY A 374 21.77 16.39 -62.34
CA GLY A 374 21.97 17.35 -63.42
C GLY A 374 23.44 17.48 -63.85
N ALA A 375 24.37 17.54 -62.88
CA ALA A 375 25.81 17.62 -63.12
C ALA A 375 26.36 16.35 -63.80
N GLN A 376 25.93 15.16 -63.35
CA GLN A 376 26.28 13.89 -63.98
C GLN A 376 25.73 13.79 -65.41
N SER A 377 24.50 14.22 -65.65
CA SER A 377 23.90 14.25 -66.99
C SER A 377 24.62 15.23 -67.93
N LEU A 378 25.09 16.36 -67.41
CA LEU A 378 25.91 17.33 -68.15
C LEU A 378 27.29 16.76 -68.51
N ALA A 379 27.98 16.12 -67.56
CA ALA A 379 29.28 15.48 -67.79
C ALA A 379 29.19 14.30 -68.79
N ALA A 380 28.12 13.51 -68.73
CA ALA A 380 27.83 12.46 -69.71
C ALA A 380 27.60 13.05 -71.12
N GLY A 381 26.85 14.15 -71.22
CA GLY A 381 26.68 14.88 -72.48
C GLY A 381 27.99 15.42 -73.07
N LEU A 382 28.93 15.84 -72.20
CA LEU A 382 30.25 16.34 -72.59
C LEU A 382 31.26 15.24 -72.99
N GLY A 383 30.93 13.95 -72.82
CA GLY A 383 31.66 12.84 -73.43
C GLY A 383 32.80 12.23 -72.59
N ALA A 384 32.70 12.27 -71.27
CA ALA A 384 33.75 11.79 -70.35
C ALA A 384 33.88 10.26 -70.21
N THR A 385 34.02 9.49 -71.31
CA THR A 385 34.26 8.03 -71.29
C THR A 385 35.26 7.56 -72.35
N ALA A 386 36.52 7.36 -71.93
CA ALA A 386 37.62 6.64 -72.59
C ALA A 386 38.09 7.10 -74.00
N PRO A 387 39.42 7.18 -74.25
CA PRO A 387 39.94 7.38 -75.60
C PRO A 387 39.86 6.08 -76.43
N ILE A 388 39.35 6.17 -77.65
CA ILE A 388 39.37 5.08 -78.63
C ILE A 388 40.67 5.18 -79.46
N GLU A 389 41.41 4.08 -79.60
CA GLU A 389 42.60 4.05 -80.45
C GLU A 389 42.27 4.34 -81.93
N GLY A 390 43.07 5.20 -82.58
CA GLY A 390 43.08 5.37 -84.04
C GLY A 390 42.57 6.70 -84.62
N ALA A 391 42.08 7.65 -83.80
CA ALA A 391 41.61 8.94 -84.30
C ALA A 391 42.76 9.92 -84.66
N LEU A 392 42.63 10.63 -85.80
CA LEU A 392 43.60 11.65 -86.21
C LEU A 392 43.44 12.98 -85.43
N PRO A 393 44.49 13.82 -85.28
CA PRO A 393 44.54 14.86 -84.24
C PRO A 393 43.64 16.10 -84.41
N ASN A 394 42.79 16.16 -85.44
CA ASN A 394 42.21 17.42 -85.93
C ASN A 394 40.66 17.41 -85.95
N GLY A 395 40.04 17.96 -84.91
CA GLY A 395 38.71 18.59 -85.00
C GLY A 395 37.51 17.66 -85.23
N GLY A 396 37.25 16.71 -84.35
CA GLY A 396 35.96 16.01 -84.29
C GLY A 396 34.83 16.93 -83.80
N LEU A 397 33.73 17.01 -84.55
CA LEU A 397 32.53 17.76 -84.16
C LEU A 397 31.76 17.05 -83.04
N LEU A 398 31.02 17.82 -82.24
CA LEU A 398 30.09 17.30 -81.22
C LEU A 398 29.12 16.29 -81.84
N TYR A 399 29.17 15.03 -81.39
CA TYR A 399 28.27 13.98 -81.89
C TYR A 399 26.80 14.32 -81.57
N ALA A 400 25.94 14.24 -82.59
CA ALA A 400 24.52 14.57 -82.48
C ALA A 400 23.76 13.71 -81.44
N SER A 401 24.28 12.52 -81.11
CA SER A 401 23.79 11.64 -80.04
C SER A 401 23.74 12.30 -78.66
N ASN A 402 24.63 13.27 -78.39
CA ASN A 402 24.81 13.83 -77.04
C ASN A 402 23.93 15.05 -76.78
N VAL A 403 23.39 15.68 -77.83
CA VAL A 403 22.57 16.90 -77.72
C VAL A 403 21.34 16.74 -76.82
N PRO A 404 20.57 15.62 -76.86
CA PRO A 404 19.45 15.41 -75.95
C PRO A 404 19.86 15.27 -74.49
N ALA A 405 20.99 14.62 -74.21
CA ALA A 405 21.53 14.47 -72.86
C ALA A 405 21.99 15.82 -72.29
N LEU A 406 22.70 16.62 -73.10
CA LEU A 406 23.16 17.96 -72.73
C LEU A 406 21.99 18.91 -72.42
N ALA A 407 20.93 18.88 -73.24
CA ALA A 407 19.71 19.65 -73.01
C ALA A 407 18.96 19.21 -71.75
N THR A 408 18.89 17.90 -71.50
CA THR A 408 18.23 17.33 -70.30
C THR A 408 18.99 17.69 -69.03
N GLY A 409 20.33 17.54 -69.02
CA GLY A 409 21.17 17.90 -67.87
C GLY A 409 21.11 19.39 -67.53
N ALA A 410 21.14 20.26 -68.54
CA ALA A 410 20.97 21.71 -68.34
C ALA A 410 19.59 22.06 -67.74
N GLY A 411 18.52 21.41 -68.21
CA GLY A 411 17.17 21.58 -67.65
C GLY A 411 17.04 21.10 -66.20
N GLN A 412 17.65 19.96 -65.87
CA GLN A 412 17.67 19.42 -64.50
C GLN A 412 18.49 20.30 -63.55
N LEU A 413 19.63 20.84 -64.00
CA LEU A 413 20.44 21.75 -63.21
C LEU A 413 19.68 23.06 -62.89
N ALA A 414 18.96 23.61 -63.87
CA ALA A 414 18.10 24.78 -63.68
C ALA A 414 16.93 24.50 -62.73
N ALA A 415 16.34 23.31 -62.78
CA ALA A 415 15.28 22.89 -61.85
C ALA A 415 15.79 22.68 -60.41
N GLY A 416 16.99 22.11 -60.25
CA GLY A 416 17.61 21.84 -58.95
C GLY A 416 18.07 23.09 -58.19
N LEU A 417 18.36 24.18 -58.90
CA LEU A 417 18.72 25.48 -58.32
C LEU A 417 17.50 26.27 -57.81
N GLY A 418 16.31 25.99 -58.35
CA GLY A 418 15.05 26.64 -57.96
C GLY A 418 14.87 28.08 -58.51
N THR A 419 13.63 28.54 -58.55
CA THR A 419 13.25 29.88 -59.06
C THR A 419 12.78 30.85 -57.97
N THR A 420 12.74 30.40 -56.70
CA THR A 420 12.29 31.19 -55.56
C THR A 420 13.47 31.61 -54.68
N ALA A 421 13.83 32.89 -54.72
CA ALA A 421 14.83 33.45 -53.81
C ALA A 421 14.32 33.43 -52.35
N PRO A 422 15.15 33.07 -51.36
CA PRO A 422 14.76 33.06 -49.95
C PRO A 422 14.64 34.50 -49.41
N THR A 423 13.42 35.00 -49.26
CA THR A 423 13.14 36.36 -48.76
C THR A 423 13.18 36.44 -47.22
N ALA A 424 14.32 36.13 -46.60
CA ALA A 424 14.60 36.42 -45.19
C ALA A 424 16.11 36.52 -44.92
N GLY A 425 16.53 37.55 -44.19
CA GLY A 425 17.92 38.00 -44.07
C GLY A 425 18.96 36.96 -43.61
N LEU A 426 19.96 36.75 -44.47
CA LEU A 426 21.33 36.41 -44.10
C LEU A 426 22.26 37.34 -44.89
N GLU A 427 23.22 37.97 -44.22
CA GLU A 427 24.04 39.03 -44.83
C GLU A 427 25.30 38.48 -45.53
N SER A 428 25.55 39.00 -46.75
CA SER A 428 26.85 39.05 -47.45
C SER A 428 27.76 37.80 -47.40
N GLY A 429 27.68 36.93 -48.41
CA GLY A 429 28.55 35.74 -48.50
C GLY A 429 28.64 35.08 -49.88
N GLY A 430 29.03 35.82 -50.94
CA GLY A 430 29.33 35.25 -52.26
C GLY A 430 28.29 35.57 -53.35
N LEU A 431 28.78 35.86 -54.56
CA LEU A 431 27.98 36.28 -55.71
C LEU A 431 27.84 35.16 -56.74
N LEU A 432 26.65 35.02 -57.34
CA LEU A 432 26.43 34.95 -58.80
C LEU A 432 24.93 34.83 -59.11
N TYR A 433 24.28 35.95 -59.39
CA TYR A 433 22.85 36.00 -59.77
C TYR A 433 22.68 35.73 -61.28
N ALA A 434 21.52 35.20 -61.67
CA ALA A 434 21.28 34.77 -63.05
C ALA A 434 21.20 35.94 -64.06
N ALA A 435 21.93 35.82 -65.18
CA ALA A 435 21.90 36.78 -66.29
C ALA A 435 21.74 36.14 -67.69
N ASN A 436 22.34 34.96 -67.94
CA ASN A 436 22.46 34.41 -69.30
C ASN A 436 21.52 33.24 -69.65
N LEU A 437 20.65 32.80 -68.73
CA LEU A 437 19.87 31.56 -68.91
C LEU A 437 19.02 31.50 -70.20
N PRO A 438 18.33 32.58 -70.66
CA PRO A 438 17.56 32.55 -71.91
C PRO A 438 18.40 32.36 -73.18
N ALA A 439 19.69 32.76 -73.16
CA ALA A 439 20.55 32.68 -74.34
C ALA A 439 20.98 31.25 -74.67
N LEU A 440 21.08 30.38 -73.66
CA LEU A 440 21.54 29.00 -73.83
C LEU A 440 20.47 28.09 -74.45
N THR A 441 19.19 28.35 -74.17
CA THR A 441 18.06 27.57 -74.71
C THR A 441 17.83 27.78 -76.21
N ALA A 442 18.24 28.93 -76.77
CA ALA A 442 18.04 29.24 -78.18
C ALA A 442 19.06 28.55 -79.12
N GLY A 443 20.29 28.31 -78.64
CA GLY A 443 21.39 27.81 -79.48
C GLY A 443 21.31 26.33 -79.86
N SER A 444 20.66 25.49 -79.05
CA SER A 444 20.62 24.03 -79.25
C SER A 444 19.68 23.57 -80.36
N GLY A 445 18.69 24.39 -80.74
CA GLY A 445 17.64 23.99 -81.68
C GLY A 445 18.06 23.85 -83.15
N GLN A 446 19.15 24.49 -83.59
CA GLN A 446 19.50 24.57 -85.02
C GLN A 446 20.46 23.48 -85.51
N VAL A 447 21.13 22.75 -84.62
CA VAL A 447 22.15 21.74 -84.99
C VAL A 447 21.51 20.37 -85.32
N ALA A 448 20.31 20.10 -84.80
CA ALA A 448 19.64 18.79 -84.91
C ALA A 448 19.13 18.40 -86.32
N ALA A 449 19.21 19.30 -87.31
CA ALA A 449 18.73 19.07 -88.67
C ALA A 449 19.83 18.59 -89.66
N GLY A 450 21.09 18.48 -89.22
CA GLY A 450 22.24 18.49 -90.13
C GLY A 450 22.69 17.14 -90.73
N LEU A 451 22.84 16.08 -89.92
CA LEU A 451 23.61 14.89 -90.30
C LEU A 451 22.95 13.57 -89.85
N GLY A 452 23.01 12.57 -90.72
CA GLY A 452 22.22 11.33 -90.65
C GLY A 452 22.84 10.15 -89.90
N THR A 453 22.13 9.02 -89.95
CA THR A 453 22.33 7.80 -89.15
C THR A 453 23.39 6.83 -89.68
N THR A 454 24.18 6.22 -88.79
CA THR A 454 24.43 4.75 -88.70
C THR A 454 25.25 4.42 -87.43
N ALA A 455 25.22 3.16 -86.99
CA ALA A 455 25.89 2.59 -85.81
C ALA A 455 26.08 1.06 -86.02
N PRO A 456 26.49 0.21 -85.04
CA PRO A 456 27.36 0.35 -83.83
C PRO A 456 28.57 -0.63 -83.93
N ILE A 457 29.31 -0.94 -82.83
CA ILE A 457 29.46 -2.29 -82.16
C ILE A 457 29.93 -2.06 -80.68
N ALA A 458 29.66 -3.01 -79.76
CA ALA A 458 30.05 -3.05 -78.32
C ALA A 458 31.55 -3.47 -78.09
N ASP A 459 32.12 -3.68 -76.88
CA ASP A 459 31.68 -3.81 -75.46
C ASP A 459 32.91 -3.49 -74.52
N VAL A 460 33.04 -3.60 -73.17
CA VAL A 460 32.26 -4.16 -72.02
C VAL A 460 32.73 -3.50 -70.67
N LEU A 461 32.28 -4.00 -69.51
CA LEU A 461 32.59 -3.59 -68.10
C LEU A 461 33.14 -4.79 -67.25
N PRO A 462 33.43 -4.72 -65.92
CA PRO A 462 33.68 -3.60 -64.98
C PRO A 462 34.91 -3.81 -64.02
N THR A 463 35.22 -2.86 -63.12
CA THR A 463 35.87 -3.15 -61.80
C THR A 463 35.86 -1.94 -60.82
N GLY A 464 35.90 -2.20 -59.50
CA GLY A 464 36.51 -1.28 -58.52
C GLY A 464 35.67 -0.85 -57.29
N GLY A 465 36.29 -0.91 -56.10
CA GLY A 465 35.80 -0.29 -54.84
C GLY A 465 36.00 -1.17 -53.59
N LEU A 466 36.33 -0.65 -52.39
CA LEU A 466 36.77 0.69 -51.95
C LEU A 466 37.63 0.53 -50.67
N LEU A 467 38.57 1.45 -50.43
CA LEU A 467 39.16 1.68 -49.09
C LEU A 467 39.54 3.16 -48.94
N TYR A 468 39.44 3.70 -47.72
CA TYR A 468 39.32 5.14 -47.45
C TYR A 468 40.64 5.80 -47.03
N ALA A 469 40.84 7.07 -47.39
CA ALA A 469 42.04 7.85 -47.02
C ALA A 469 41.65 9.15 -46.31
N ALA A 470 42.09 9.33 -45.06
CA ALA A 470 41.76 10.49 -44.21
C ALA A 470 42.98 11.33 -43.76
N ASN A 471 44.20 10.76 -43.77
CA ASN A 471 45.43 11.48 -43.42
C ASN A 471 46.10 12.14 -44.64
N LEU A 472 45.35 12.33 -45.73
CA LEU A 472 45.92 12.70 -47.01
C LEU A 472 46.38 14.18 -47.15
N PRO A 473 45.80 15.21 -46.49
CA PRO A 473 46.22 16.60 -46.73
C PRO A 473 47.70 16.89 -46.43
N THR A 474 48.23 16.43 -45.29
CA THR A 474 49.64 16.64 -44.92
C THR A 474 50.60 15.73 -45.70
N LEU A 475 50.17 14.54 -46.11
CA LEU A 475 50.93 13.66 -47.01
C LEU A 475 50.93 14.19 -48.46
N SER A 476 49.83 14.82 -48.89
CA SER A 476 49.66 15.43 -50.21
C SER A 476 50.45 16.74 -50.36
N ALA A 477 50.81 17.42 -49.27
CA ALA A 477 51.71 18.57 -49.33
C ALA A 477 53.08 18.14 -49.88
N GLY A 478 53.66 17.05 -49.36
CA GLY A 478 54.91 16.48 -49.86
C GLY A 478 54.80 15.89 -51.27
N ALA A 479 53.69 15.21 -51.59
CA ALA A 479 53.48 14.64 -52.93
C ALA A 479 53.23 15.71 -54.02
N GLY A 480 52.48 16.77 -53.70
CA GLY A 480 52.14 17.84 -54.65
C GLY A 480 53.35 18.67 -55.07
N GLN A 481 54.35 18.81 -54.20
CA GLN A 481 55.62 19.45 -54.52
C GLN A 481 56.44 18.70 -55.59
N VAL A 482 56.26 17.39 -55.73
CA VAL A 482 56.88 16.61 -56.81
C VAL A 482 56.21 16.90 -58.17
N ALA A 483 54.88 17.01 -58.18
CA ALA A 483 54.10 17.24 -59.40
C ALA A 483 54.32 18.64 -59.99
N ALA A 484 54.43 19.67 -59.13
CA ALA A 484 54.69 21.05 -59.55
C ALA A 484 56.03 21.23 -60.29
N GLY A 485 57.00 20.33 -60.07
CA GLY A 485 58.35 20.43 -60.63
C GLY A 485 58.51 19.96 -62.09
N LEU A 486 57.49 19.38 -62.71
CA LEU A 486 57.60 18.68 -64.00
C LEU A 486 57.07 19.47 -65.22
N GLY A 487 56.89 20.79 -65.11
CA GLY A 487 56.27 21.61 -66.15
C GLY A 487 57.11 22.79 -66.68
N ALA A 488 57.79 22.60 -67.81
CA ALA A 488 57.90 23.59 -68.92
C ALA A 488 58.84 23.09 -70.05
N THR A 489 58.35 23.02 -71.29
CA THR A 489 59.18 22.70 -72.47
C THR A 489 59.73 23.96 -73.14
N ALA A 490 61.05 24.14 -73.10
CA ALA A 490 61.76 25.16 -73.89
C ALA A 490 62.29 24.57 -75.21
N PRO A 491 62.41 25.36 -76.31
CA PRO A 491 62.80 24.83 -77.62
C PRO A 491 64.25 24.32 -77.68
N ILE A 492 64.44 23.22 -78.40
CA ILE A 492 65.70 22.48 -78.45
C ILE A 492 66.74 23.21 -79.31
N LYS A 493 67.61 24.01 -78.68
CA LYS A 493 68.91 24.39 -79.27
C LYS A 493 70.09 24.57 -78.29
N ASP A 494 69.86 24.66 -76.97
CA ASP A 494 70.90 24.86 -75.95
C ASP A 494 70.91 23.78 -74.84
N VAL A 495 70.42 22.57 -75.15
CA VAL A 495 69.89 21.60 -74.14
C VAL A 495 70.94 20.72 -73.44
N LEU A 496 72.19 20.66 -73.91
CA LEU A 496 73.14 19.64 -73.45
C LEU A 496 73.61 19.76 -71.97
N PRO A 497 73.69 20.94 -71.32
CA PRO A 497 74.04 21.04 -69.90
C PRO A 497 72.86 20.82 -68.93
N THR A 498 71.61 21.04 -69.37
CA THR A 498 70.49 21.33 -68.46
C THR A 498 69.62 20.13 -68.08
N GLY A 499 69.69 19.01 -68.83
CA GLY A 499 68.86 17.82 -68.56
C GLY A 499 69.01 17.25 -67.15
N GLY A 500 70.23 17.25 -66.58
CA GLY A 500 70.48 16.83 -65.20
C GLY A 500 70.08 17.87 -64.13
N LEU A 501 69.91 19.13 -64.52
CA LEU A 501 69.61 20.25 -63.61
C LEU A 501 68.10 20.48 -63.45
N LEU A 502 67.27 20.15 -64.44
CA LEU A 502 65.81 20.22 -64.30
C LEU A 502 65.29 19.26 -63.21
N TYR A 503 65.84 18.04 -63.12
CA TYR A 503 65.51 17.13 -62.02
C TYR A 503 66.11 17.57 -60.67
N ALA A 504 67.22 18.33 -60.68
CA ALA A 504 67.85 18.86 -59.47
C ALA A 504 66.94 19.85 -58.72
N ALA A 505 66.17 20.67 -59.45
CA ALA A 505 65.28 21.68 -58.88
C ALA A 505 64.19 21.09 -57.96
N ASN A 506 63.82 19.82 -58.16
CA ASN A 506 62.67 19.19 -57.50
C ASN A 506 63.09 18.29 -56.31
N LEU A 507 64.36 17.90 -56.24
CA LEU A 507 64.89 17.08 -55.14
C LEU A 507 64.76 17.75 -53.76
N PRO A 508 64.98 19.09 -53.58
CA PRO A 508 64.73 19.75 -52.31
C PRO A 508 63.27 19.57 -51.84
N ALA A 509 62.30 19.83 -52.72
CA ALA A 509 60.88 19.78 -52.39
C ALA A 509 60.41 18.34 -52.06
N LEU A 510 61.00 17.32 -52.71
CA LEU A 510 60.77 15.92 -52.34
C LEU A 510 61.43 15.55 -50.99
N SER A 511 62.60 16.10 -50.66
CA SER A 511 63.24 15.88 -49.35
C SER A 511 62.43 16.56 -48.24
N ASP A 512 62.03 17.82 -48.44
CA ASP A 512 61.15 18.57 -47.54
C ASP A 512 59.81 17.84 -47.32
N GLY A 513 59.23 17.27 -48.38
CA GLY A 513 58.02 16.44 -48.30
C GLY A 513 58.21 15.14 -47.53
N ALA A 514 59.35 14.46 -47.68
CA ALA A 514 59.69 13.26 -46.93
C ALA A 514 59.96 13.55 -45.44
N ALA A 515 60.64 14.66 -45.15
CA ALA A 515 60.89 15.14 -43.79
C ALA A 515 59.59 15.60 -43.09
N GLN A 516 58.68 16.26 -43.80
CA GLN A 516 57.35 16.60 -43.29
C GLN A 516 56.51 15.35 -42.96
N LEU A 517 56.62 14.29 -43.76
CA LEU A 517 55.98 13.00 -43.49
C LEU A 517 56.57 12.31 -42.24
N ASP A 518 57.89 12.18 -42.16
CA ASP A 518 58.56 11.59 -40.99
C ASP A 518 58.23 12.36 -39.71
N SER A 519 58.27 13.69 -39.77
CA SER A 519 57.86 14.59 -38.69
C SER A 519 56.40 14.37 -38.29
N GLY A 520 55.45 14.41 -39.22
CA GLY A 520 54.02 14.22 -38.92
C GLY A 520 53.66 12.84 -38.36
N ILE A 521 54.41 11.79 -38.71
CA ILE A 521 54.29 10.48 -38.05
C ILE A 521 54.76 10.56 -36.59
N ARG A 522 55.87 11.25 -36.33
CA ARG A 522 56.51 11.33 -35.00
C ARG A 522 55.85 12.32 -34.03
N THR A 523 55.36 13.47 -34.50
CA THR A 523 54.77 14.52 -33.65
C THR A 523 53.27 14.30 -33.44
N GLU A 524 52.53 13.93 -34.49
CA GLU A 524 51.07 13.79 -34.41
C GLU A 524 50.63 12.34 -34.24
N LEU A 525 51.00 11.47 -35.18
CA LEU A 525 50.31 10.19 -35.35
C LEU A 525 50.73 9.14 -34.30
N LEU A 526 52.02 9.09 -33.97
CA LEU A 526 52.52 8.21 -32.89
C LEU A 526 51.99 8.65 -31.51
N PRO A 527 52.11 9.92 -31.07
CA PRO A 527 51.49 10.39 -29.83
C PRO A 527 49.96 10.23 -29.80
N GLY A 528 49.26 10.51 -30.91
CA GLY A 528 47.81 10.30 -31.02
C GLY A 528 47.40 8.84 -30.81
N SER A 529 48.14 7.88 -31.39
CA SER A 529 47.87 6.43 -31.17
C SER A 529 48.17 5.98 -29.74
N VAL A 530 49.15 6.60 -29.05
CA VAL A 530 49.41 6.38 -27.61
C VAL A 530 48.26 6.93 -26.75
N LEU A 531 47.77 8.13 -27.04
CA LEU A 531 46.63 8.72 -26.34
C LEU A 531 45.36 7.89 -26.52
N LEU A 532 45.07 7.43 -27.75
CA LEU A 532 43.93 6.56 -28.05
C LEU A 532 43.99 5.24 -27.26
N ARG A 533 45.13 4.56 -27.27
CA ARG A 533 45.37 3.32 -26.51
C ARG A 533 45.16 3.54 -25.01
N ASN A 534 45.75 4.60 -24.46
CA ASN A 534 45.68 4.88 -23.03
C ASN A 534 44.24 5.25 -22.60
N GLY A 535 43.52 6.06 -23.41
CA GLY A 535 42.11 6.38 -23.16
C GLY A 535 41.18 5.16 -23.23
N ALA A 536 41.41 4.28 -24.21
CA ALA A 536 40.68 3.01 -24.34
C ALA A 536 40.94 2.07 -23.14
N ALA A 537 42.18 2.01 -22.64
CA ALA A 537 42.50 1.26 -21.42
C ALA A 537 41.78 1.83 -20.18
N THR A 538 41.76 3.15 -19.99
CA THR A 538 41.03 3.80 -18.89
C THR A 538 39.52 3.54 -18.97
N LEU A 539 38.93 3.58 -20.18
CA LEU A 539 37.52 3.26 -20.39
C LEU A 539 37.20 1.79 -20.06
N ALA A 540 38.11 0.86 -20.40
CA ALA A 540 37.96 -0.56 -20.04
C ALA A 540 37.95 -0.77 -18.51
N THR A 541 38.86 -0.10 -17.77
CA THR A 541 38.89 -0.13 -16.30
C THR A 541 37.60 0.42 -15.70
N GLY A 542 37.18 1.62 -16.11
CA GLY A 542 35.95 2.26 -15.58
C GLY A 542 34.68 1.45 -15.87
N ALA A 543 34.62 0.73 -16.99
CA ALA A 543 33.54 -0.20 -17.29
C ALA A 543 33.57 -1.46 -16.39
N GLY A 544 34.76 -1.94 -16.00
CA GLY A 544 34.93 -3.01 -15.01
C GLY A 544 34.50 -2.60 -13.61
N ASP A 545 34.86 -1.38 -13.18
CA ASP A 545 34.40 -0.79 -11.91
C ASP A 545 32.87 -0.62 -11.88
N LEU A 546 32.28 -0.14 -12.99
CA LEU A 546 30.83 -0.04 -13.15
C LEU A 546 30.15 -1.41 -13.04
N SER A 547 30.61 -2.44 -13.76
CA SER A 547 30.08 -3.80 -13.63
C SER A 547 30.18 -4.30 -12.19
N THR A 548 31.30 -4.05 -11.51
CA THR A 548 31.51 -4.43 -10.10
C THR A 548 30.52 -3.73 -9.15
N GLY A 549 30.28 -2.42 -9.34
CA GLY A 549 29.28 -1.67 -8.57
C GLY A 549 27.85 -2.17 -8.82
N VAL A 550 27.51 -2.43 -10.08
CA VAL A 550 26.18 -2.92 -10.48
C VAL A 550 25.93 -4.36 -10.00
N ASN A 551 26.95 -5.22 -9.96
CA ASN A 551 26.84 -6.57 -9.37
C ASN A 551 26.58 -6.52 -7.85
N LYS A 552 27.13 -5.53 -7.14
CA LYS A 552 26.79 -5.27 -5.72
C LYS A 552 25.34 -4.81 -5.56
N LEU A 553 24.86 -3.94 -6.45
CA LEU A 553 23.45 -3.51 -6.48
C LEU A 553 22.49 -4.69 -6.73
N PHE A 554 22.83 -5.58 -7.66
CA PHE A 554 22.08 -6.81 -7.93
C PHE A 554 21.98 -7.70 -6.67
N ALA A 555 23.11 -7.98 -6.01
CA ALA A 555 23.14 -8.75 -4.77
C ALA A 555 22.31 -8.09 -3.65
N GLY A 556 22.42 -6.77 -3.48
CA GLY A 556 21.62 -6.00 -2.52
C GLY A 556 20.11 -6.09 -2.80
N SER A 557 19.69 -5.96 -4.07
CA SER A 557 18.28 -6.07 -4.47
C SER A 557 17.72 -7.48 -4.26
N THR A 558 18.53 -8.53 -4.44
CA THR A 558 18.15 -9.92 -4.15
C THR A 558 17.94 -10.15 -2.65
N SER A 559 18.86 -9.66 -1.81
CA SER A 559 18.73 -9.72 -0.35
C SER A 559 17.53 -8.93 0.18
N LEU A 560 17.26 -7.74 -0.39
CA LEU A 560 16.06 -6.96 -0.09
C LEU A 560 14.79 -7.74 -0.43
N ASN A 561 14.74 -8.38 -1.61
CA ASN A 561 13.59 -9.17 -2.03
C ASN A 561 13.31 -10.35 -1.07
N ALA A 562 14.34 -11.06 -0.62
CA ALA A 562 14.21 -12.13 0.38
C ALA A 562 13.70 -11.61 1.75
N GLY A 563 14.18 -10.45 2.19
CA GLY A 563 13.67 -9.78 3.39
C GLY A 563 12.20 -9.38 3.26
N LEU A 564 11.78 -8.88 2.10
CA LEU A 564 10.39 -8.52 1.81
C LEU A 564 9.47 -9.75 1.71
N SER A 565 9.93 -10.87 1.17
CA SER A 565 9.19 -12.15 1.24
C SER A 565 8.98 -12.61 2.68
N THR A 566 9.97 -12.41 3.55
CA THR A 566 9.85 -12.73 4.98
C THR A 566 8.85 -11.81 5.68
N LEU A 567 8.90 -10.50 5.38
CA LEU A 567 7.94 -9.51 5.87
C LEU A 567 6.50 -9.79 5.41
N LEU A 568 6.32 -10.25 4.17
CA LEU A 568 5.02 -10.64 3.62
C LEU A 568 4.41 -11.80 4.40
N THR A 569 5.12 -12.91 4.56
CA THR A 569 4.67 -14.08 5.33
C THR A 569 4.36 -13.74 6.79
N GLY A 570 5.20 -12.91 7.42
CA GLY A 570 4.98 -12.42 8.78
C GLY A 570 3.73 -11.53 8.89
N SER A 571 3.48 -10.67 7.90
CA SER A 571 2.30 -9.79 7.84
C SER A 571 1.00 -10.58 7.61
N GLN A 572 1.03 -11.61 6.76
CA GLN A 572 -0.09 -12.54 6.57
C GLN A 572 -0.40 -13.31 7.86
N SER A 573 0.64 -13.86 8.51
CA SER A 573 0.51 -14.57 9.80
C SER A 573 -0.06 -13.66 10.91
N LEU A 574 0.37 -12.39 10.96
CA LEU A 574 -0.17 -11.39 11.88
C LEU A 574 -1.65 -11.06 11.58
N SER A 575 -2.02 -10.94 10.30
CA SER A 575 -3.44 -10.76 9.93
C SER A 575 -4.29 -11.95 10.38
N GLU A 576 -3.82 -13.19 10.18
CA GLU A 576 -4.55 -14.38 10.63
C GLU A 576 -4.69 -14.46 12.16
N GLY A 577 -3.60 -14.18 12.89
CA GLY A 577 -3.60 -14.16 14.36
C GLY A 577 -4.59 -13.14 14.90
N ASN A 578 -4.62 -11.94 14.29
CA ASN A 578 -5.55 -10.88 14.66
C ASN A 578 -7.01 -11.22 14.31
N THR A 579 -7.28 -11.88 13.18
CA THR A 579 -8.63 -12.41 12.89
C THR A 579 -9.07 -13.45 13.90
N LYS A 580 -8.19 -14.38 14.30
CA LYS A 580 -8.46 -15.39 15.34
C LYS A 580 -8.73 -14.73 16.71
N LEU A 581 -7.98 -13.67 17.06
CA LEU A 581 -8.20 -12.86 18.26
C LEU A 581 -9.55 -12.12 18.24
N ALA A 582 -9.93 -11.54 17.09
CA ALA A 582 -11.23 -10.87 16.94
C ALA A 582 -12.40 -11.85 17.13
N VAL A 583 -12.34 -13.04 16.53
CA VAL A 583 -13.34 -14.09 16.74
C VAL A 583 -13.41 -14.51 18.21
N GLY A 584 -12.26 -14.78 18.85
CA GLY A 584 -12.22 -15.18 20.26
C GLY A 584 -12.77 -14.11 21.21
N ALA A 585 -12.48 -12.83 20.95
CA ALA A 585 -13.01 -11.71 21.71
C ALA A 585 -14.53 -11.54 21.49
N SER A 586 -15.04 -11.71 20.27
CA SER A 586 -16.49 -11.70 20.02
C SER A 586 -17.21 -12.84 20.75
N THR A 587 -16.64 -14.05 20.77
CA THR A 587 -17.18 -15.18 21.55
C THR A 587 -17.19 -14.89 23.07
N LEU A 588 -16.15 -14.21 23.59
CA LEU A 588 -16.10 -13.78 24.99
C LEU A 588 -17.22 -12.78 25.32
N SER A 589 -17.50 -11.83 24.43
CA SER A 589 -18.61 -10.87 24.58
C SER A 589 -19.94 -11.59 24.74
N THR A 590 -20.31 -12.45 23.78
CA THR A 590 -21.56 -13.22 23.83
C THR A 590 -21.65 -14.11 25.08
N GLY A 591 -20.55 -14.72 25.51
CA GLY A 591 -20.51 -15.51 26.75
C GLY A 591 -20.72 -14.68 28.02
N THR A 592 -20.22 -13.43 28.04
CA THR A 592 -20.39 -12.52 29.19
C THR A 592 -21.74 -11.81 29.19
N GLU A 593 -22.32 -11.53 28.01
CA GLU A 593 -23.73 -11.13 27.87
C GLU A 593 -24.66 -12.23 28.42
N THR A 594 -24.45 -13.48 28.02
CA THR A 594 -25.20 -14.66 28.54
C THR A 594 -25.09 -14.78 30.07
N LEU A 595 -23.91 -14.52 30.64
CA LEU A 595 -23.69 -14.53 32.09
C LEU A 595 -24.45 -13.39 32.80
N ALA A 596 -24.56 -12.22 32.17
CA ALA A 596 -25.34 -11.09 32.71
C ALA A 596 -26.85 -11.35 32.68
N GLU A 597 -27.36 -12.01 31.63
CA GLU A 597 -28.76 -12.46 31.54
C GLU A 597 -29.08 -13.57 32.56
N GLY A 598 -28.19 -14.55 32.73
CA GLY A 598 -28.33 -15.57 33.76
C GLY A 598 -28.32 -14.99 35.18
N SER A 599 -27.47 -14.00 35.43
CA SER A 599 -27.42 -13.28 36.72
C SER A 599 -28.69 -12.45 36.97
N ALA A 600 -29.23 -11.78 35.95
CA ALA A 600 -30.51 -11.07 36.06
C ALA A 600 -31.69 -12.03 36.33
N THR A 601 -31.68 -13.22 35.69
CA THR A 601 -32.67 -14.28 35.92
C THR A 601 -32.61 -14.82 37.34
N LEU A 602 -31.39 -15.05 37.86
CA LEU A 602 -31.18 -15.44 39.26
C LEU A 602 -31.71 -14.36 40.22
N ASN A 603 -31.44 -13.08 39.95
CA ASN A 603 -31.92 -11.97 40.79
C ASN A 603 -33.45 -11.84 40.81
N ALA A 604 -34.15 -12.09 39.69
CA ALA A 604 -35.61 -12.16 39.67
C ALA A 604 -36.14 -13.34 40.52
N GLY A 605 -35.47 -14.49 40.48
CA GLY A 605 -35.77 -15.63 41.36
C GLY A 605 -35.54 -15.32 42.84
N LEU A 606 -34.44 -14.63 43.17
CA LEU A 606 -34.11 -14.23 44.54
C LEU A 606 -35.07 -13.15 45.08
N ALA A 607 -35.51 -12.20 44.25
CA ALA A 607 -36.56 -11.24 44.63
C ALA A 607 -37.91 -11.94 44.91
N THR A 608 -38.24 -12.98 44.12
CA THR A 608 -39.42 -13.82 44.36
C THR A 608 -39.30 -14.61 45.67
N LEU A 609 -38.13 -15.18 45.96
CA LEU A 609 -37.84 -15.86 47.22
C LEU A 609 -37.89 -14.90 48.42
N SER A 610 -37.38 -13.68 48.25
CA SER A 610 -37.43 -12.60 49.24
C SER A 610 -38.87 -12.31 49.64
N ALA A 611 -39.72 -11.93 48.68
CA ALA A 611 -41.14 -11.62 48.94
C ALA A 611 -41.92 -12.82 49.50
N GLY A 612 -41.64 -14.04 49.05
CA GLY A 612 -42.22 -15.26 49.63
C GLY A 612 -41.75 -15.56 51.05
N SER A 613 -40.55 -15.09 51.44
CA SER A 613 -40.04 -15.19 52.81
C SER A 613 -40.68 -14.14 53.71
N THR A 614 -40.85 -12.90 53.24
CA THR A 614 -41.59 -11.84 53.97
C THR A 614 -43.01 -12.29 54.26
N ALA A 615 -43.74 -12.77 53.25
CA ALA A 615 -45.12 -13.26 53.41
C ALA A 615 -45.23 -14.50 54.30
N LEU A 616 -44.20 -15.36 54.33
CA LEU A 616 -44.13 -16.46 55.30
C LEU A 616 -43.94 -15.93 56.73
N ALA A 617 -43.03 -14.98 56.92
CA ALA A 617 -42.79 -14.36 58.23
C ALA A 617 -44.07 -13.71 58.78
N GLU A 618 -44.72 -12.86 57.99
CA GLU A 618 -46.00 -12.21 58.31
C GLU A 618 -47.07 -13.24 58.73
N GLY A 619 -47.29 -14.28 57.92
CA GLY A 619 -48.28 -15.32 58.23
C GLY A 619 -47.92 -16.19 59.45
N THR A 620 -46.64 -16.36 59.77
CA THR A 620 -46.22 -17.03 61.01
C THR A 620 -46.34 -16.13 62.24
N THR A 621 -46.18 -14.82 62.11
CA THR A 621 -46.49 -13.87 63.20
C THR A 621 -47.99 -13.85 63.49
N GLU A 622 -48.85 -13.80 62.46
CA GLU A 622 -50.31 -13.90 62.62
C GLU A 622 -50.73 -15.22 63.29
N LEU A 623 -50.05 -16.33 62.97
CA LEU A 623 -50.24 -17.63 63.64
C LEU A 623 -49.81 -17.62 65.11
N ALA A 624 -48.70 -16.94 65.46
CA ALA A 624 -48.24 -16.80 66.84
C ALA A 624 -49.22 -15.94 67.67
N GLU A 625 -49.67 -14.81 67.13
CA GLU A 625 -50.69 -13.95 67.76
C GLU A 625 -52.03 -14.69 67.96
N GLY A 626 -52.45 -15.48 66.96
CA GLY A 626 -53.63 -16.34 67.07
C GLY A 626 -53.50 -17.46 68.10
N ALA A 627 -52.30 -18.04 68.24
CA ALA A 627 -52.00 -19.05 69.26
C ALA A 627 -51.95 -18.44 70.68
N GLY A 628 -51.36 -17.25 70.85
CA GLY A 628 -51.43 -16.50 72.11
C GLY A 628 -52.87 -16.16 72.50
N THR A 629 -53.70 -15.73 71.54
CA THR A 629 -55.13 -15.47 71.76
C THR A 629 -55.90 -16.74 72.18
N LEU A 630 -55.52 -17.90 71.64
CA LEU A 630 -56.08 -19.19 72.07
C LEU A 630 -55.68 -19.52 73.52
N SER A 631 -54.40 -19.32 73.87
CA SER A 631 -53.88 -19.53 75.24
C SER A 631 -54.60 -18.66 76.28
N GLU A 632 -54.74 -17.35 76.03
CA GLU A 632 -55.50 -16.46 76.93
C GLU A 632 -56.96 -16.96 77.13
N GLY A 633 -57.58 -17.47 76.05
CA GLY A 633 -58.90 -18.09 76.09
C GLY A 633 -58.96 -19.40 76.87
N THR A 634 -57.97 -20.28 76.74
CA THR A 634 -57.91 -21.56 77.47
C THR A 634 -57.54 -21.39 78.94
N THR A 635 -56.65 -20.45 79.26
CA THR A 635 -56.40 -20.01 80.65
C THR A 635 -57.71 -19.53 81.30
N THR A 636 -58.44 -18.63 80.62
CA THR A 636 -59.75 -18.14 81.09
C THR A 636 -60.78 -19.26 81.29
N LEU A 637 -60.80 -20.27 80.40
CA LEU A 637 -61.66 -21.45 80.52
C LEU A 637 -61.24 -22.34 81.70
N SER A 638 -59.94 -22.53 81.92
CA SER A 638 -59.40 -23.33 83.02
C SER A 638 -59.71 -22.70 84.38
N ASP A 639 -59.49 -21.40 84.55
CA ASP A 639 -59.86 -20.64 85.75
C ASP A 639 -61.38 -20.73 86.04
N GLY A 640 -62.21 -20.61 84.99
CA GLY A 640 -63.67 -20.75 85.10
C GLY A 640 -64.10 -22.17 85.51
N ALA A 641 -63.44 -23.20 84.96
CA ALA A 641 -63.69 -24.60 85.28
C ALA A 641 -63.22 -24.96 86.69
N ALA A 642 -62.06 -24.49 87.13
CA ALA A 642 -61.57 -24.63 88.50
C ALA A 642 -62.48 -23.91 89.51
N THR A 643 -63.01 -22.73 89.16
CA THR A 643 -64.00 -22.00 89.97
C THR A 643 -65.31 -22.79 90.10
N LEU A 644 -65.78 -23.39 89.00
CA LEU A 644 -66.97 -24.26 89.01
C LEU A 644 -66.74 -25.53 89.84
N ALA A 645 -65.57 -26.16 89.72
CA ALA A 645 -65.19 -27.33 90.52
C ALA A 645 -65.19 -27.00 92.03
N ALA A 646 -64.61 -25.85 92.42
CA ALA A 646 -64.58 -25.40 93.81
C ALA A 646 -66.00 -25.14 94.36
N GLY A 647 -66.85 -24.43 93.61
CA GLY A 647 -68.25 -24.20 94.00
C GLY A 647 -69.08 -25.48 94.07
N ASN A 648 -68.81 -26.46 93.22
CA ASN A 648 -69.44 -27.78 93.30
C ASN A 648 -68.95 -28.59 94.51
N THR A 649 -67.69 -28.49 94.91
CA THR A 649 -67.19 -29.07 96.17
C THR A 649 -67.87 -28.42 97.37
N GLU A 650 -68.04 -27.09 97.40
CA GLU A 650 -68.78 -26.39 98.47
C GLU A 650 -70.25 -26.84 98.55
N ILE A 651 -70.90 -27.10 97.41
CA ILE A 651 -72.24 -27.72 97.36
C ILE A 651 -72.19 -29.14 97.94
N SER A 652 -71.21 -29.96 97.55
CA SER A 652 -71.04 -31.35 98.03
C SER A 652 -70.86 -31.38 99.56
N ASP A 653 -69.91 -30.61 100.09
CA ASP A 653 -69.66 -30.47 101.54
C ASP A 653 -70.94 -30.04 102.29
N GLY A 654 -71.66 -29.04 101.78
CA GLY A 654 -72.93 -28.59 102.35
C GLY A 654 -74.05 -29.63 102.28
N THR A 655 -74.12 -30.44 101.22
CA THR A 655 -75.05 -31.57 101.13
C THR A 655 -74.66 -32.75 102.01
N THR A 656 -73.36 -32.97 102.23
CA THR A 656 -72.83 -33.95 103.17
C THR A 656 -73.12 -33.55 104.61
N GLU A 657 -73.02 -32.26 104.97
CA GLU A 657 -73.48 -31.73 106.26
C GLU A 657 -75.01 -31.90 106.42
N LEU A 658 -75.80 -31.55 105.40
CA LEU A 658 -77.26 -31.72 105.42
C LEU A 658 -77.68 -33.18 105.56
N HIS A 659 -77.02 -34.10 104.83
CA HIS A 659 -77.26 -35.54 104.91
C HIS A 659 -76.90 -36.06 106.31
N SER A 660 -75.73 -35.69 106.84
CA SER A 660 -75.26 -36.08 108.17
C SER A 660 -76.19 -35.56 109.28
N GLY A 661 -76.65 -34.31 109.17
CA GLY A 661 -77.64 -33.73 110.07
C GLY A 661 -78.98 -34.46 110.01
N ALA A 662 -79.49 -34.77 108.81
CA ALA A 662 -80.72 -35.55 108.64
C ALA A 662 -80.59 -36.99 109.19
N ALA A 663 -79.40 -37.59 109.07
CA ALA A 663 -79.09 -38.92 109.61
C ALA A 663 -78.96 -38.94 111.15
N ALA A 664 -78.44 -37.85 111.76
CA ALA A 664 -78.40 -37.69 113.22
C ALA A 664 -79.80 -37.54 113.85
N PHE A 665 -80.82 -37.17 113.06
CA PHE A 665 -82.23 -37.23 113.46
C PHE A 665 -82.90 -38.60 113.18
N SER A 666 -82.13 -39.66 112.88
CA SER A 666 -82.67 -40.99 112.57
C SER A 666 -83.17 -41.76 113.79
N PHE A 667 -83.97 -42.80 113.53
CA PHE A 667 -84.57 -43.66 114.55
C PHE A 667 -83.52 -44.40 115.41
N ALA A 668 -82.31 -44.63 114.89
CA ALA A 668 -81.26 -45.38 115.59
C ALA A 668 -80.81 -44.70 116.89
N GLU A 669 -80.51 -43.40 116.87
CA GLU A 669 -80.06 -42.67 118.06
C GLU A 669 -81.21 -42.31 119.00
N LEU A 670 -82.42 -42.09 118.47
CA LEU A 670 -83.64 -41.97 119.27
C LEU A 670 -83.98 -43.26 120.04
N THR A 671 -83.70 -44.46 119.48
CA THR A 671 -83.87 -45.74 120.19
C THR A 671 -82.70 -46.10 121.11
N SER A 672 -81.48 -45.69 120.78
CA SER A 672 -80.28 -45.99 121.58
C SER A 672 -80.17 -45.15 122.86
N SER A 673 -80.95 -44.06 122.96
CA SER A 673 -80.96 -43.13 124.10
C SER A 673 -82.09 -43.45 125.09
N PRO A 674 -81.88 -44.26 126.15
CA PRO A 674 -82.95 -44.60 127.10
C PRO A 674 -83.51 -43.38 127.84
N MET A 675 -82.72 -42.33 128.05
CA MET A 675 -83.22 -41.07 128.62
C MET A 675 -84.25 -40.37 127.71
N LEU A 676 -84.15 -40.46 126.38
CA LEU A 676 -85.17 -39.88 125.50
C LEU A 676 -86.51 -40.63 125.61
N TRP A 677 -86.50 -41.95 125.76
CA TRP A 677 -87.71 -42.72 126.03
C TRP A 677 -88.31 -42.42 127.42
N VAL A 678 -87.46 -42.23 128.44
CA VAL A 678 -87.91 -41.78 129.76
C VAL A 678 -88.49 -40.37 129.69
N ILE A 679 -87.88 -39.44 128.97
CA ILE A 679 -88.40 -38.07 128.79
C ILE A 679 -89.71 -38.08 127.99
N LEU A 680 -89.82 -38.87 126.92
CA LEU A 680 -91.05 -39.01 126.14
C LEU A 680 -92.19 -39.59 126.99
N LEU A 681 -91.90 -40.63 127.77
CA LEU A 681 -92.83 -41.22 128.73
C LEU A 681 -93.23 -40.20 129.80
N LEU A 682 -92.29 -39.42 130.35
CA LEU A 682 -92.55 -38.36 131.32
C LEU A 682 -93.37 -37.21 130.73
N VAL A 683 -93.18 -36.84 129.45
CA VAL A 683 -94.01 -35.84 128.76
C VAL A 683 -95.43 -36.38 128.54
N VAL A 684 -95.59 -37.62 128.12
CA VAL A 684 -96.91 -38.28 128.01
C VAL A 684 -97.61 -38.35 129.38
N LEU A 685 -96.88 -38.73 130.43
CA LEU A 685 -97.38 -38.75 131.82
C LEU A 685 -97.66 -37.35 132.38
N ALA A 686 -96.89 -36.32 132.01
CA ALA A 686 -97.10 -34.95 132.44
C ALA A 686 -98.28 -34.30 131.72
N VAL A 687 -98.48 -34.56 130.42
CA VAL A 687 -99.66 -34.14 129.66
C VAL A 687 -100.90 -34.86 130.20
N ALA A 688 -100.83 -36.18 130.42
CA ALA A 688 -101.90 -36.91 131.09
C ALA A 688 -102.20 -36.33 132.48
N GLY A 689 -101.17 -36.07 133.29
CA GLY A 689 -101.29 -35.46 134.62
C GLY A 689 -101.88 -34.04 134.61
N LEU A 690 -101.52 -33.21 133.62
CA LEU A 690 -102.07 -31.86 133.45
C LEU A 690 -103.56 -31.92 133.05
N LEU A 691 -103.93 -32.84 132.17
CA LEU A 691 -105.32 -33.04 131.75
C LEU A 691 -106.17 -33.70 132.86
N ILE A 692 -105.60 -34.61 133.66
CA ILE A 692 -106.21 -35.14 134.90
C ILE A 692 -106.39 -34.01 135.93
N ARG A 693 -105.40 -33.14 136.11
CA ARG A 693 -105.50 -31.96 136.98
C ARG A 693 -106.62 -31.02 136.52
N ARG A 694 -106.79 -30.84 135.20
CA ARG A 694 -107.90 -30.07 134.61
C ARG A 694 -109.27 -30.73 134.90
N MET A 695 -109.35 -32.06 134.83
CA MET A 695 -110.55 -32.85 135.19
C MET A 695 -110.92 -32.71 136.69
N ILE A 696 -109.94 -32.67 137.59
CA ILE A 696 -110.15 -32.45 139.03
C ILE A 696 -110.66 -31.01 139.32
N VAL A 697 -110.20 -30.02 138.55
CA VAL A 697 -110.67 -28.63 138.70
C VAL A 697 -112.12 -28.49 138.23
N THR A 698 -112.49 -29.04 137.06
CA THR A 698 -113.87 -28.94 136.55
C THR A 698 -114.86 -29.69 137.44
N THR A 699 -114.52 -30.91 137.90
CA THR A 699 -115.40 -31.69 138.79
C THR A 699 -115.56 -31.08 140.19
N ARG A 700 -114.58 -30.28 140.67
CA ARG A 700 -114.78 -29.48 141.89
C ARG A 700 -115.71 -28.29 141.69
N GLN A 701 -115.70 -27.69 140.50
CA GLN A 701 -116.52 -26.51 140.20
C GLN A 701 -118.01 -26.88 140.08
N GLU A 702 -118.31 -28.01 139.44
CA GLU A 702 -119.66 -28.60 139.42
C GLU A 702 -120.17 -29.04 140.80
N ALA A 703 -119.27 -29.33 141.76
CA ALA A 703 -119.63 -29.72 143.11
C ALA A 703 -120.01 -28.54 144.04
N THR A 704 -119.56 -27.33 143.74
CA THR A 704 -119.90 -26.10 144.49
C THR A 704 -121.18 -25.42 144.04
N ASP A 705 -121.72 -25.78 142.87
CA ASP A 705 -123.02 -25.29 142.39
C ASP A 705 -124.20 -26.24 142.76
N ALA A 706 -123.94 -27.20 143.68
CA ALA A 706 -124.88 -28.27 144.04
C ALA A 706 -125.30 -28.29 145.53
N VAL A 707 -124.51 -27.70 146.44
CA VAL A 707 -124.82 -27.44 147.86
C VAL A 707 -124.10 -26.17 148.33
#